data_AF-A0A2V9TEB2-F1
#
_entry.id   AF-A0A2V9TEB2-F1
#
_cell.length_a   1.000
_cell.length_b   1.000
_cell.length_c   1.000
_cell.angle_alpha   90.00
_cell.angle_beta   90.00
_cell.angle_gamma   90.00
#
_symmetry.space_group_name_H-M   'P 1'
#
loop_
_entity.id
_entity.type
_entity.pdbx_description
1 polymer ?
#
loop_
_entity_poly.entity_id
_entity_poly.type
_entity_poly.pdbx_seq_one_letter_code
_entity_poly.pdbx_strand_id
1 'polypeptide(L)'
;MSVKAVQRTECDAMIERLLALDDDAGRRELIAQNPSLDWDQLVSTLTDRVRQAVRVSAANAERLADLAIAVAETAGSTMALAKSLRAKANALYSLDQHSSAIEMHERAAALFEVAGEQLELARSLSGSIQPLLLLGRYDQALAAGERARNIFADQGNAWRLARLEINIGNIYHRQDRFTEALACYERAYQELLLHDDPEGLAAVLSNLSLCYISVNEFTKSLELHQQARQHCEQKGMPVLVAYADYNIAYLHFLRGEYGRAIQMLRDAAANAQKAGDAYQMALCNLDLAEIYLELNLSAEAAELAPAAHEAFQQLGFGYEAAKALAFAAIAASQQGQVFEGLKLFTKAREQFVGDKNQVWPSLIDLYQALVLFNGGRLFEARRLSTMARDFFTASTMRSKAVLAELLLARIALRLNDSSTARQHCDSALQQLKELERPVLACQAEFLSGKVAQALGNDDHAYESYCRARSLLETLRGNLRGEELKIAFFHDKLEVYENLIDLCLHRPGGFEEAFSYIEQAKSRSLMDLLLQPVHVPSEADAGQSGLVRSIRALREELNWYYNLIEREQLRPEERSPERIQKLEQQAREREHDLMRAAQEATAVEMSDAGLQAPSNISLDEIRATVFPTTALVEYFSVQDRILACVLSNNDLQICPVTLQSRVQKLLQLLQFQLSKFRLDPQYVSTFQESMLQSTQAHLKNLYQELIAPVRNLFNAKHLVFVPHGLLHYVPFHALHDGESYLVDQFSVSYAPSASIYALCQQKQANTWGESLILGIPDAQAPSIADEVQALQSILPDSILFMGSAATEEILRAHGPGSRIVHIATHGYFRQDNPMFSSIRLGGSYLSLYDLYHLKLPAELVVLSGCATGLNMVRPGDEVVGLVRGLLQAGAQSLVLSLWDVHDRSTKELMIAFYTRLQQGLSKPLALQAAMIELRERCPHPYYWAPFTLVGKV
;
A
#
# COMPACT_ATOMS: atom_id res chain seq x y z
N MET A 1 3.09 38.78 -28.90
CA MET A 1 2.16 39.86 -29.30
C MET A 1 2.77 41.20 -28.88
N SER A 2 2.68 42.19 -29.76
CA SER A 2 3.17 43.56 -29.57
C SER A 2 2.65 44.16 -28.26
N VAL A 3 3.56 44.55 -27.36
CA VAL A 3 3.23 45.31 -26.15
C VAL A 3 2.82 46.71 -26.59
N LYS A 4 1.51 46.93 -26.75
CA LYS A 4 0.96 48.29 -26.80
C LYS A 4 1.21 48.93 -25.43
N ALA A 5 2.07 49.92 -25.37
CA ALA A 5 2.21 50.79 -24.22
C ALA A 5 0.84 51.43 -23.93
N VAL A 6 0.20 51.00 -22.84
CA VAL A 6 -1.05 51.60 -22.36
C VAL A 6 -0.71 53.01 -21.87
N GLN A 7 -1.37 54.03 -22.42
CA GLN A 7 -1.29 55.38 -21.87
C GLN A 7 -1.78 55.32 -20.41
N ARG A 8 -0.88 55.57 -19.44
CA ARG A 8 -1.23 55.65 -18.02
C ARG A 8 -2.22 56.80 -17.83
N THR A 9 -3.37 56.49 -17.25
CA THR A 9 -4.38 57.50 -16.90
C THR A 9 -3.90 58.38 -15.74
N GLU A 10 -4.49 59.55 -15.54
CA GLU A 10 -4.20 60.42 -14.38
C GLU A 10 -4.40 59.69 -13.05
N CYS A 11 -5.38 58.77 -12.99
CA CYS A 11 -5.61 57.86 -11.86
C CYS A 11 -4.43 56.90 -11.64
N ASP A 12 -3.87 56.30 -12.71
CA ASP A 12 -2.73 55.38 -12.58
C ASP A 12 -1.51 56.09 -12.01
N ALA A 13 -1.21 57.31 -12.49
CA ALA A 13 -0.09 58.09 -11.97
C ALA A 13 -0.29 58.49 -10.49
N MET A 14 -1.53 58.81 -10.10
CA MET A 14 -1.84 59.12 -8.70
C MET A 14 -1.73 57.89 -7.80
N ILE A 15 -2.15 56.71 -8.26
CA ILE A 15 -2.00 55.45 -7.52
C ILE A 15 -0.51 55.15 -7.24
N GLU A 16 0.37 55.31 -8.23
CA GLU A 16 1.81 55.09 -8.02
C GLU A 16 2.42 56.09 -7.01
N ARG A 17 1.97 57.35 -7.02
CA ARG A 17 2.40 58.35 -6.03
C ARG A 17 1.92 58.01 -4.62
N LEU A 18 0.69 57.54 -4.48
CA LEU A 18 0.13 57.11 -3.20
C LEU A 18 0.81 55.83 -2.66
N LEU A 19 1.17 54.90 -3.55
CA LEU A 19 1.93 53.68 -3.20
C LEU A 19 3.38 53.98 -2.79
N ALA A 20 3.98 55.06 -3.30
CA ALA A 20 5.34 55.49 -2.95
C ALA A 20 5.43 56.20 -1.60
N LEU A 21 4.30 56.53 -0.96
CA LEU A 21 4.26 57.13 0.37
C LEU A 21 4.17 56.06 1.45
N ASP A 22 5.10 56.08 2.39
CA ASP A 22 5.21 55.09 3.47
C ASP A 22 4.32 55.41 4.69
N ASP A 23 3.74 56.62 4.75
CA ASP A 23 2.96 57.08 5.90
C ASP A 23 1.59 57.69 5.52
N ASP A 24 0.61 57.53 6.42
CA ASP A 24 -0.76 57.99 6.20
C ASP A 24 -0.92 59.51 6.23
N ALA A 25 -0.02 60.25 6.89
CA ALA A 25 -0.07 61.70 6.92
C ALA A 25 0.25 62.28 5.54
N GLY A 26 1.30 61.77 4.89
CA GLY A 26 1.66 62.11 3.50
C GLY A 26 0.57 61.76 2.50
N ARG A 27 -0.10 60.61 2.67
CA ARG A 27 -1.25 60.22 1.82
C ARG A 27 -2.42 61.20 1.99
N ARG A 28 -2.75 61.58 3.23
CA ARG A 28 -3.80 62.56 3.51
C ARG A 28 -3.51 63.92 2.93
N GLU A 29 -2.26 64.38 3.05
CA GLU A 29 -1.83 65.65 2.48
C GLU A 29 -1.92 65.62 0.95
N LEU A 30 -1.47 64.54 0.31
CA LEU A 30 -1.55 64.38 -1.13
C LEU A 30 -3.00 64.36 -1.63
N ILE A 31 -3.92 63.72 -0.91
CA ILE A 31 -5.36 63.71 -1.23
C ILE A 31 -5.94 65.12 -1.09
N ALA A 32 -5.65 65.82 0.01
CA ALA A 32 -6.11 67.18 0.25
C ALA A 32 -5.61 68.19 -0.79
N GLN A 33 -4.41 67.98 -1.35
CA GLN A 33 -3.83 68.81 -2.41
C GLN A 33 -4.48 68.60 -3.79
N ASN A 34 -5.29 67.55 -3.99
CA ASN A 34 -5.90 67.20 -5.29
C ASN A 34 -7.43 67.06 -5.19
N PRO A 35 -8.18 68.10 -4.78
CA PRO A 35 -9.62 68.01 -4.51
C PRO A 35 -10.49 67.82 -5.76
N SER A 36 -9.96 68.08 -6.96
CA SER A 36 -10.65 67.91 -8.23
C SER A 36 -10.58 66.49 -8.80
N LEU A 37 -9.84 65.59 -8.15
CA LEU A 37 -9.68 64.21 -8.60
C LEU A 37 -10.92 63.38 -8.21
N ASP A 38 -11.38 62.52 -9.12
CA ASP A 38 -12.45 61.58 -8.84
C ASP A 38 -11.91 60.40 -8.01
N TRP A 39 -12.02 60.54 -6.68
CA TRP A 39 -11.54 59.54 -5.72
C TRP A 39 -12.34 58.23 -5.78
N ASP A 40 -13.61 58.26 -6.18
CA ASP A 40 -14.42 57.06 -6.35
C ASP A 40 -13.93 56.25 -7.56
N GLN A 41 -13.59 56.92 -8.66
CA GLN A 41 -12.99 56.29 -9.84
C GLN A 41 -11.59 55.75 -9.56
N LEU A 42 -10.77 56.46 -8.78
CA LEU A 42 -9.46 55.98 -8.36
C LEU A 42 -9.60 54.73 -7.47
N VAL A 43 -10.50 54.73 -6.49
CA VAL A 43 -10.76 53.56 -5.65
C VAL A 43 -11.30 52.40 -6.47
N SER A 44 -12.18 52.65 -7.45
CA SER A 44 -12.62 51.61 -8.38
C SER A 44 -11.44 50.96 -9.10
N THR A 45 -10.50 51.79 -9.59
CA THR A 45 -9.27 51.32 -10.24
C THR A 45 -8.39 50.51 -9.28
N LEU A 46 -8.22 50.96 -8.02
CA LEU A 46 -7.52 50.19 -6.99
C LEU A 46 -8.19 48.85 -6.72
N THR A 47 -9.51 48.80 -6.56
CA THR A 47 -10.23 47.54 -6.29
C THR A 47 -10.17 46.56 -7.47
N ASP A 48 -10.08 47.05 -8.71
CA ASP A 48 -9.83 46.21 -9.89
C ASP A 48 -8.39 45.68 -9.91
N ARG A 49 -7.40 46.51 -9.53
CA ARG A 49 -6.01 46.06 -9.33
C ARG A 49 -5.91 45.01 -8.21
N VAL A 50 -6.65 45.16 -7.12
CA VAL A 50 -6.75 44.13 -6.06
C VAL A 50 -7.24 42.81 -6.66
N ARG A 51 -8.32 42.82 -7.45
CA ARG A 51 -8.88 41.61 -8.07
C ARG A 51 -7.86 40.90 -8.97
N GLN A 52 -7.06 41.65 -9.73
CA GLN A 52 -5.99 41.10 -10.55
C GLN A 52 -4.83 40.57 -9.69
N ALA A 53 -4.44 41.32 -8.65
CA ALA A 53 -3.37 40.96 -7.74
C ALA A 53 -3.68 39.71 -6.93
N VAL A 54 -4.94 39.44 -6.56
CA VAL A 54 -5.34 38.19 -5.87
C VAL A 54 -4.87 36.94 -6.63
N ARG A 55 -4.78 37.00 -7.97
CA ARG A 55 -4.36 35.87 -8.81
C ARG A 55 -2.83 35.74 -8.97
N VAL A 56 -2.06 36.70 -8.47
CA VAL A 56 -0.61 36.82 -8.69
C VAL A 56 0.17 36.91 -7.37
N SER A 57 -0.30 37.73 -6.43
CA SER A 57 0.28 37.93 -5.11
C SER A 57 -0.80 38.44 -4.14
N ALA A 58 -1.27 37.55 -3.27
CA ALA A 58 -2.28 37.87 -2.25
C ALA A 58 -1.79 38.97 -1.29
N ALA A 59 -0.50 38.98 -0.93
CA ALA A 59 0.10 40.05 -0.12
C ALA A 59 0.09 41.42 -0.82
N ASN A 60 0.32 41.45 -2.13
CA ASN A 60 0.17 42.69 -2.91
C ASN A 60 -1.30 43.12 -3.01
N ALA A 61 -2.22 42.17 -3.19
CA ALA A 61 -3.65 42.43 -3.20
C ALA A 61 -4.12 43.05 -1.88
N GLU A 62 -3.61 42.54 -0.76
CA GLU A 62 -3.88 43.07 0.57
C GLU A 62 -3.39 44.51 0.70
N ARG A 63 -2.13 44.78 0.34
CA ARG A 63 -1.54 46.13 0.39
C ARG A 63 -2.33 47.14 -0.46
N LEU A 64 -2.74 46.74 -1.66
CA LEU A 64 -3.57 47.57 -2.55
C LEU A 64 -4.95 47.83 -1.95
N ALA A 65 -5.53 46.85 -1.26
CA ALA A 65 -6.82 47.01 -0.59
C ALA A 65 -6.73 47.93 0.63
N ASP A 66 -5.65 47.86 1.41
CA ASP A 66 -5.39 48.79 2.53
C ASP A 66 -5.25 50.23 2.04
N LEU A 67 -4.54 50.43 0.93
CA LEU A 67 -4.45 51.74 0.30
C LEU A 67 -5.83 52.24 -0.16
N ALA A 68 -6.65 51.38 -0.76
CA ALA A 68 -8.00 51.75 -1.19
C ALA A 68 -8.88 52.19 -0.01
N ILE A 69 -8.80 51.50 1.13
CA ILE A 69 -9.48 51.89 2.37
C ILE A 69 -8.99 53.25 2.85
N ALA A 70 -7.68 53.45 2.97
CA ALA A 70 -7.10 54.71 3.45
C ALA A 70 -7.49 55.91 2.58
N VAL A 71 -7.50 55.74 1.26
CA VAL A 71 -7.95 56.76 0.30
C VAL A 71 -9.44 57.05 0.49
N ALA A 72 -10.28 56.01 0.59
CA ALA A 72 -11.72 56.18 0.74
C ALA A 72 -12.11 56.88 2.06
N GLU A 73 -11.45 56.53 3.16
CA GLU A 73 -11.66 57.17 4.47
C GLU A 73 -11.26 58.64 4.43
N THR A 74 -10.12 58.95 3.81
CA THR A 74 -9.62 60.33 3.71
C THR A 74 -10.50 61.20 2.79
N ALA A 75 -10.96 60.64 1.68
CA ALA A 75 -11.86 61.32 0.76
C ALA A 75 -13.29 61.45 1.31
N GLY A 76 -13.63 60.74 2.39
CA GLY A 76 -14.95 60.78 3.04
C GLY A 76 -16.07 60.12 2.22
N SER A 77 -15.74 59.23 1.27
CA SER A 77 -16.73 58.54 0.44
C SER A 77 -17.14 57.19 1.03
N THR A 78 -18.38 57.12 1.52
CA THR A 78 -18.98 55.89 2.04
C THR A 78 -19.02 54.77 0.99
N MET A 79 -19.27 55.13 -0.28
CA MET A 79 -19.35 54.19 -1.40
C MET A 79 -17.97 53.59 -1.73
N ALA A 80 -16.94 54.43 -1.81
CA ALA A 80 -15.57 53.99 -2.01
C ALA A 80 -15.10 53.11 -0.85
N LEU A 81 -15.47 53.45 0.39
CA LEU A 81 -15.12 52.68 1.57
C LEU A 81 -15.73 51.28 1.52
N ALA A 82 -17.02 51.17 1.21
CA ALA A 82 -17.70 49.88 1.07
C ALA A 82 -17.07 48.99 -0.01
N LYS A 83 -16.73 49.55 -1.18
CA LYS A 83 -16.04 48.82 -2.26
C LYS A 83 -14.65 48.36 -1.84
N SER A 84 -13.91 49.21 -1.13
CA SER A 84 -12.55 48.91 -0.63
C SER A 84 -12.57 47.82 0.43
N LEU A 85 -13.53 47.86 1.36
CA LEU A 85 -13.73 46.81 2.37
C LEU A 85 -14.06 45.46 1.73
N ARG A 86 -14.95 45.41 0.73
CA ARG A 86 -15.20 44.16 -0.04
C ARG A 86 -13.95 43.67 -0.77
N ALA A 87 -13.13 44.58 -1.32
CA ALA A 87 -11.87 44.20 -1.97
C ALA A 87 -10.85 43.64 -0.97
N LYS A 88 -10.71 44.27 0.21
CA LYS A 88 -9.90 43.78 1.33
C LYS A 88 -10.38 42.41 1.79
N ALA A 89 -11.70 42.21 1.91
CA ALA A 89 -12.28 40.93 2.28
C ALA A 89 -11.87 39.80 1.32
N ASN A 90 -11.92 40.04 0.01
CA ASN A 90 -11.48 39.07 -1.00
C ASN A 90 -9.96 38.79 -0.93
N ALA A 91 -9.14 39.82 -0.66
CA ALA A 91 -7.70 39.65 -0.49
C ALA A 91 -7.37 38.84 0.78
N LEU A 92 -8.04 39.12 1.89
CA LEU A 92 -7.93 38.36 3.14
C LEU A 92 -8.38 36.91 2.97
N TYR A 93 -9.44 36.68 2.20
CA TYR A 93 -9.84 35.32 1.82
C TYR A 93 -8.73 34.58 1.06
N SER A 94 -8.06 35.23 0.11
CA SER A 94 -6.91 34.64 -0.60
C SER A 94 -5.63 34.47 0.24
N LEU A 95 -5.63 35.01 1.47
CA LEU A 95 -4.58 34.83 2.47
C LEU A 95 -5.01 33.85 3.58
N ASP A 96 -6.11 33.12 3.38
CA ASP A 96 -6.72 32.21 4.36
C ASP A 96 -7.12 32.85 5.71
N GLN A 97 -7.27 34.18 5.73
CA GLN A 97 -7.70 34.94 6.91
C GLN A 97 -9.23 35.06 6.94
N HIS A 98 -9.94 33.93 7.04
CA HIS A 98 -11.39 33.86 6.85
C HIS A 98 -12.19 34.70 7.86
N SER A 99 -11.81 34.71 9.14
CA SER A 99 -12.50 35.51 10.18
C SER A 99 -12.45 37.00 9.85
N SER A 100 -11.28 37.51 9.47
CA SER A 100 -11.09 38.91 9.09
C SER A 100 -11.81 39.23 7.76
N ALA A 101 -11.81 38.29 6.81
CA ALA A 101 -12.55 38.43 5.56
C ALA A 101 -14.06 38.60 5.81
N ILE A 102 -14.64 37.82 6.74
CA ILE A 102 -16.06 37.92 7.13
C ILE A 102 -16.35 39.31 7.71
N GLU A 103 -15.54 39.78 8.65
CA GLU A 103 -15.74 41.10 9.27
C GLU A 103 -15.75 42.22 8.20
N MET A 104 -14.81 42.17 7.27
CA MET A 104 -14.74 43.16 6.18
C MET A 104 -15.95 43.05 5.23
N HIS A 105 -16.42 41.84 4.92
CA HIS A 105 -17.64 41.64 4.13
C HIS A 105 -18.90 42.15 4.84
N GLU A 106 -19.04 41.91 6.14
CA GLU A 106 -20.17 42.38 6.95
C GLU A 106 -20.21 43.91 7.01
N ARG A 107 -19.06 44.55 7.24
CA ARG A 107 -18.93 46.02 7.21
C ARG A 107 -19.26 46.59 5.83
N ALA A 108 -18.76 45.97 4.76
CA ALA A 108 -19.09 46.40 3.40
C ALA A 108 -20.59 46.25 3.09
N ALA A 109 -21.19 45.12 3.46
CA ALA A 109 -22.61 44.86 3.26
C ALA A 109 -23.48 45.88 4.01
N ALA A 110 -23.17 46.18 5.28
CA ALA A 110 -23.89 47.19 6.06
C ALA A 110 -23.84 48.59 5.41
N LEU A 111 -22.68 48.98 4.87
CA LEU A 111 -22.55 50.27 4.17
C LEU A 111 -23.33 50.31 2.86
N PHE A 112 -23.31 49.24 2.06
CA PHE A 112 -24.12 49.16 0.84
C PHE A 112 -25.63 49.16 1.12
N GLU A 113 -26.04 48.51 2.22
CA GLU A 113 -27.43 48.50 2.68
C GLU A 113 -27.90 49.91 3.06
N VAL A 114 -27.12 50.65 3.85
CA VAL A 114 -27.44 52.05 4.20
C VAL A 114 -27.46 52.96 2.96
N ALA A 115 -26.59 52.70 1.99
CA ALA A 115 -26.54 53.45 0.73
C ALA A 115 -27.66 53.08 -0.27
N GLY A 116 -28.44 52.02 -0.01
CA GLY A 116 -29.49 51.53 -0.92
C GLY A 116 -28.97 50.79 -2.16
N GLU A 117 -27.68 50.44 -2.20
CA GLU A 117 -27.04 49.75 -3.33
C GLU A 117 -27.27 48.24 -3.28
N GLN A 118 -28.45 47.81 -3.70
CA GLN A 118 -28.86 46.40 -3.62
C GLN A 118 -27.91 45.45 -4.36
N LEU A 119 -27.44 45.82 -5.57
CA LEU A 119 -26.53 44.95 -6.35
C LEU A 119 -25.19 44.74 -5.62
N GLU A 120 -24.59 45.79 -5.07
CA GLU A 120 -23.31 45.68 -4.37
C GLU A 120 -23.43 45.01 -2.99
N LEU A 121 -24.58 45.19 -2.33
CA LEU A 121 -24.96 44.42 -1.15
C LEU A 121 -24.97 42.91 -1.46
N ALA A 122 -25.71 42.50 -2.50
CA ALA A 122 -25.79 41.09 -2.90
C ALA A 122 -24.43 40.49 -3.31
N ARG A 123 -23.56 41.28 -3.97
CA ARG A 123 -22.18 40.87 -4.28
C ARG A 123 -21.34 40.68 -3.02
N SER A 124 -21.51 41.51 -2.00
CA SER A 124 -20.79 41.41 -0.73
C SER A 124 -21.25 40.18 0.06
N LEU A 125 -22.56 39.95 0.13
CA LEU A 125 -23.15 38.77 0.74
C LEU A 125 -22.69 37.48 0.04
N SER A 126 -22.74 37.45 -1.29
CA SER A 126 -22.27 36.31 -2.08
C SER A 126 -20.78 36.01 -1.87
N GLY A 127 -19.94 37.05 -1.76
CA GLY A 127 -18.51 36.92 -1.46
C GLY A 127 -18.22 36.37 -0.06
N SER A 128 -19.09 36.64 0.92
CA SER A 128 -18.93 36.15 2.30
C SER A 128 -19.18 34.65 2.47
N ILE A 129 -19.86 34.01 1.51
CA ILE A 129 -20.29 32.61 1.64
C ILE A 129 -19.10 31.66 1.83
N GLN A 130 -18.04 31.80 1.01
CA GLN A 130 -16.93 30.87 1.04
C GLN A 130 -16.10 30.97 2.34
N PRO A 131 -15.75 32.17 2.86
CA PRO A 131 -15.18 32.30 4.21
C PRO A 131 -16.07 31.71 5.32
N LEU A 132 -17.39 31.95 5.27
CA LEU A 132 -18.34 31.40 6.24
C LEU A 132 -18.39 29.87 6.19
N LEU A 133 -18.39 29.32 4.97
CA LEU A 133 -18.36 27.88 4.71
C LEU A 133 -17.13 27.22 5.34
N LEU A 134 -15.94 27.79 5.11
CA LEU A 134 -14.67 27.25 5.60
C LEU A 134 -14.55 27.30 7.13
N LEU A 135 -15.23 28.24 7.79
CA LEU A 135 -15.32 28.31 9.26
C LEU A 135 -16.52 27.51 9.84
N GLY A 136 -17.22 26.72 9.04
CA GLY A 136 -18.37 25.93 9.49
C GLY A 136 -19.62 26.75 9.86
N ARG A 137 -19.67 28.04 9.49
CA ARG A 137 -20.80 28.95 9.81
C ARG A 137 -21.92 28.85 8.78
N TYR A 138 -22.43 27.62 8.59
CA TYR A 138 -23.38 27.30 7.51
C TYR A 138 -24.69 28.08 7.55
N ASP A 139 -25.25 28.33 8.73
CA ASP A 139 -26.51 29.09 8.87
C ASP A 139 -26.36 30.54 8.39
N GLN A 140 -25.22 31.17 8.73
CA GLN A 140 -24.90 32.51 8.27
C GLN A 140 -24.65 32.53 6.75
N ALA A 141 -23.96 31.51 6.23
CA ALA A 141 -23.69 31.37 4.81
C ALA A 141 -24.98 31.20 3.98
N LEU A 142 -25.92 30.37 4.46
CA LEU A 142 -27.24 30.19 3.84
C LEU A 142 -28.08 31.46 3.93
N ALA A 143 -28.10 32.14 5.07
CA ALA A 143 -28.83 33.39 5.22
C ALA A 143 -28.30 34.49 4.26
N ALA A 144 -26.97 34.61 4.13
CA ALA A 144 -26.34 35.51 3.16
C ALA A 144 -26.68 35.09 1.72
N GLY A 145 -26.66 33.79 1.42
CA GLY A 145 -27.01 33.22 0.13
C GLY A 145 -28.45 33.50 -0.28
N GLU A 146 -29.43 33.20 0.56
CA GLU A 146 -30.86 33.46 0.28
C GLU A 146 -31.14 34.95 0.10
N ARG A 147 -30.52 35.79 0.92
CA ARG A 147 -30.65 37.24 0.80
C ARG A 147 -30.07 37.75 -0.53
N ALA A 148 -28.90 37.28 -0.92
CA ALA A 148 -28.30 37.61 -2.22
C ALA A 148 -29.13 37.06 -3.39
N ARG A 149 -29.71 35.87 -3.25
CA ARG A 149 -30.55 35.22 -4.25
C ARG A 149 -31.77 36.08 -4.59
N ASN A 150 -32.51 36.52 -3.58
CA ASN A 150 -33.68 37.36 -3.75
C ASN A 150 -33.33 38.65 -4.51
N ILE A 151 -32.23 39.31 -4.12
CA ILE A 151 -31.79 40.55 -4.77
C ILE A 151 -31.40 40.31 -6.25
N PHE A 152 -30.62 39.27 -6.55
CA PHE A 152 -30.24 38.99 -7.94
C PHE A 152 -31.43 38.58 -8.81
N ALA A 153 -32.41 37.86 -8.23
CA ALA A 153 -33.65 37.49 -8.92
C ALA A 153 -34.51 38.72 -9.24
N ASP A 154 -34.71 39.63 -8.27
CA ASP A 154 -35.46 40.88 -8.47
C ASP A 154 -34.82 41.78 -9.53
N GLN A 155 -33.50 41.71 -9.68
CA GLN A 155 -32.74 42.46 -10.70
C GLN A 155 -32.63 41.73 -12.05
N GLY A 156 -33.15 40.51 -12.18
CA GLY A 156 -33.04 39.71 -13.40
C GLY A 156 -31.61 39.33 -13.78
N ASN A 157 -30.68 39.25 -12.82
CA ASN A 157 -29.26 38.95 -13.08
C ASN A 157 -28.98 37.45 -13.07
N ALA A 158 -29.38 36.76 -14.14
CA ALA A 158 -29.28 35.30 -14.28
C ALA A 158 -27.85 34.76 -14.10
N TRP A 159 -26.84 35.44 -14.67
CA TRP A 159 -25.44 35.03 -14.53
C TRP A 159 -24.93 35.05 -13.08
N ARG A 160 -25.21 36.11 -12.32
CA ARG A 160 -24.82 36.18 -10.89
C ARG A 160 -25.59 35.18 -10.04
N LEU A 161 -26.87 34.97 -10.35
CA LEU A 161 -27.70 33.96 -9.71
C LEU A 161 -27.09 32.57 -9.91
N ALA A 162 -26.66 32.23 -11.13
CA ALA A 162 -26.02 30.95 -11.42
C ALA A 162 -24.72 30.73 -10.64
N ARG A 163 -23.84 31.74 -10.55
CA ARG A 163 -22.63 31.64 -9.71
C ARG A 163 -22.94 31.54 -8.22
N LEU A 164 -24.01 32.20 -7.76
CA LEU A 164 -24.46 32.09 -6.38
C LEU A 164 -25.01 30.69 -6.07
N GLU A 165 -25.74 30.06 -7.01
CA GLU A 165 -26.22 28.69 -6.87
C GLU A 165 -25.07 27.69 -6.71
N ILE A 166 -23.90 27.89 -7.34
CA ILE A 166 -22.71 27.08 -7.05
C ILE A 166 -22.31 27.21 -5.57
N ASN A 167 -22.23 28.44 -5.05
CA ASN A 167 -21.83 28.66 -3.65
C ASN A 167 -22.84 28.08 -2.65
N ILE A 168 -24.14 28.18 -2.94
CA ILE A 168 -25.19 27.57 -2.11
C ILE A 168 -25.13 26.04 -2.19
N GLY A 169 -24.89 25.50 -3.39
CA GLY A 169 -24.63 24.07 -3.57
C GLY A 169 -23.43 23.59 -2.77
N ASN A 170 -22.34 24.37 -2.70
CA ASN A 170 -21.14 24.04 -1.90
C ASN A 170 -21.47 23.95 -0.39
N ILE A 171 -22.37 24.81 0.10
CA ILE A 171 -22.86 24.73 1.49
C ILE A 171 -23.57 23.41 1.73
N TYR A 172 -24.53 23.06 0.88
CA TYR A 172 -25.24 21.78 1.00
C TYR A 172 -24.29 20.58 0.85
N HIS A 173 -23.35 20.63 -0.09
CA HIS A 173 -22.36 19.58 -0.29
C HIS A 173 -21.48 19.37 0.95
N ARG A 174 -20.99 20.45 1.60
CA ARG A 174 -20.20 20.35 2.85
C ARG A 174 -21.00 19.79 4.03
N GLN A 175 -22.32 19.94 3.99
CA GLN A 175 -23.24 19.33 4.94
C GLN A 175 -23.69 17.91 4.53
N ASP A 176 -23.09 17.33 3.47
CA ASP A 176 -23.45 16.04 2.87
C ASP A 176 -24.93 15.96 2.40
N ARG A 177 -25.54 17.12 2.10
CA ARG A 177 -26.91 17.30 1.57
C ARG A 177 -26.91 17.29 0.04
N PHE A 178 -26.57 16.13 -0.54
CA PHE A 178 -26.27 16.00 -1.97
C PHE A 178 -27.46 16.26 -2.89
N THR A 179 -28.69 15.96 -2.46
CA THR A 179 -29.90 16.22 -3.27
C THR A 179 -30.13 17.71 -3.45
N GLU A 180 -30.04 18.52 -2.38
CA GLU A 180 -30.15 19.97 -2.50
C GLU A 180 -28.96 20.57 -3.27
N ALA A 181 -27.75 20.04 -3.06
CA ALA A 181 -26.56 20.46 -3.80
C ALA A 181 -26.70 20.23 -5.32
N LEU A 182 -27.15 19.03 -5.73
CA LEU A 182 -27.42 18.70 -7.14
C LEU A 182 -28.41 19.67 -7.76
N ALA A 183 -29.53 19.95 -7.08
CA ALA A 183 -30.53 20.88 -7.60
C ALA A 183 -29.97 22.30 -7.80
N CYS A 184 -29.06 22.76 -6.92
CA CYS A 184 -28.40 24.05 -7.09
C CYS A 184 -27.43 24.03 -8.28
N TYR A 185 -26.60 23.00 -8.38
CA TYR A 185 -25.62 22.89 -9.47
C TYR A 185 -26.27 22.70 -10.85
N GLU A 186 -27.38 21.96 -10.94
CA GLU A 186 -28.11 21.79 -12.21
C GLU A 186 -28.71 23.12 -12.69
N ARG A 187 -29.26 23.94 -11.78
CA ARG A 187 -29.70 25.31 -12.11
C ARG A 187 -28.52 26.18 -12.58
N ALA A 188 -27.38 26.10 -11.89
CA ALA A 188 -26.19 26.86 -12.26
C ALA A 188 -25.66 26.46 -13.64
N TYR A 189 -25.59 25.16 -13.94
CA TYR A 189 -25.03 24.63 -15.18
C TYR A 189 -25.76 25.15 -16.42
N GLN A 190 -27.10 25.13 -16.41
CA GLN A 190 -27.92 25.58 -17.54
C GLN A 190 -27.65 27.05 -17.92
N GLU A 191 -27.56 27.92 -16.92
CA GLU A 191 -27.33 29.35 -17.12
C GLU A 191 -25.87 29.65 -17.49
N LEU A 192 -24.89 29.00 -16.86
CA LEU A 192 -23.47 29.24 -17.12
C LEU A 192 -23.06 28.81 -18.54
N LEU A 193 -23.71 27.78 -19.09
CA LEU A 193 -23.51 27.35 -20.47
C LEU A 193 -23.91 28.44 -21.48
N LEU A 194 -24.96 29.21 -21.20
CA LEU A 194 -25.43 30.31 -22.06
C LEU A 194 -24.52 31.54 -22.02
N HIS A 195 -23.77 31.73 -20.93
CA HIS A 195 -22.97 32.93 -20.67
C HIS A 195 -21.47 32.78 -20.98
N ASP A 196 -20.99 31.62 -21.47
CA ASP A 196 -19.57 31.29 -21.71
C ASP A 196 -18.66 31.67 -20.52
N ASP A 197 -19.06 31.30 -19.30
CA ASP A 197 -18.25 31.47 -18.07
C ASP A 197 -17.35 30.24 -17.87
N PRO A 198 -16.07 30.27 -18.31
CA PRO A 198 -15.25 29.07 -18.31
C PRO A 198 -14.94 28.55 -16.90
N GLU A 199 -14.68 29.46 -15.95
CA GLU A 199 -14.38 29.13 -14.55
C GLU A 199 -15.63 28.58 -13.85
N GLY A 200 -16.79 29.21 -14.05
CA GLY A 200 -18.06 28.76 -13.51
C GLY A 200 -18.47 27.38 -14.04
N LEU A 201 -18.28 27.13 -15.34
CA LEU A 201 -18.60 25.85 -15.97
C LEU A 201 -17.69 24.73 -15.45
N ALA A 202 -16.39 25.00 -15.31
CA ALA A 202 -15.44 24.05 -14.71
C ALA A 202 -15.83 23.69 -13.27
N ALA A 203 -16.15 24.70 -12.45
CA ALA A 203 -16.55 24.50 -11.05
C ALA A 203 -17.84 23.69 -10.93
N VAL A 204 -18.89 24.03 -11.70
CA VAL A 204 -20.18 23.34 -11.60
C VAL A 204 -20.10 21.90 -12.12
N LEU A 205 -19.34 21.63 -13.18
CA LEU A 205 -19.13 20.26 -13.69
C LEU A 205 -18.40 19.39 -12.67
N SER A 206 -17.32 19.91 -12.05
CA SER A 206 -16.60 19.22 -10.98
C SER A 206 -17.48 18.95 -9.77
N ASN A 207 -18.28 19.92 -9.35
CA ASN A 207 -19.18 19.80 -8.22
C ASN A 207 -20.36 18.84 -8.46
N LEU A 208 -20.96 18.89 -9.66
CA LEU A 208 -21.95 17.89 -10.09
C LEU A 208 -21.35 16.50 -10.01
N SER A 209 -20.14 16.35 -10.52
CA SER A 209 -19.45 15.06 -10.49
C SER A 209 -19.26 14.53 -9.07
N LEU A 210 -18.73 15.34 -8.14
CA LEU A 210 -18.58 14.98 -6.73
C LEU A 210 -19.91 14.60 -6.05
N CYS A 211 -21.01 15.27 -6.39
CA CYS A 211 -22.33 14.85 -5.94
C CYS A 211 -22.74 13.48 -6.50
N TYR A 212 -22.51 13.24 -7.80
CA TYR A 212 -22.79 11.94 -8.43
C TYR A 212 -21.92 10.81 -7.85
N ILE A 213 -20.67 11.08 -7.46
CA ILE A 213 -19.86 10.17 -6.66
C ILE A 213 -20.58 9.79 -5.36
N SER A 214 -21.05 10.80 -4.64
CA SER A 214 -21.66 10.64 -3.32
C SER A 214 -23.00 9.87 -3.35
N VAL A 215 -23.71 9.92 -4.48
CA VAL A 215 -24.91 9.11 -4.73
C VAL A 215 -24.66 7.79 -5.49
N ASN A 216 -23.39 7.45 -5.73
CA ASN A 216 -22.91 6.21 -6.38
C ASN A 216 -23.19 6.08 -7.89
N GLU A 217 -23.34 7.20 -8.59
CA GLU A 217 -23.50 7.28 -10.06
C GLU A 217 -22.14 7.50 -10.73
N PHE A 218 -21.24 6.50 -10.65
CA PHE A 218 -19.83 6.64 -11.05
C PHE A 218 -19.62 6.88 -12.54
N THR A 219 -20.43 6.25 -13.40
CA THR A 219 -20.35 6.47 -14.85
C THR A 219 -20.64 7.93 -15.20
N LYS A 220 -21.73 8.48 -14.66
CA LYS A 220 -22.09 9.89 -14.87
C LYS A 220 -21.06 10.85 -14.27
N SER A 221 -20.53 10.52 -13.10
CA SER A 221 -19.44 11.29 -12.49
C SER A 221 -18.18 11.30 -13.38
N LEU A 222 -17.77 10.15 -13.93
CA LEU A 222 -16.59 10.06 -14.79
C LEU A 222 -16.77 10.93 -16.04
N GLU A 223 -17.93 10.86 -16.69
CA GLU A 223 -18.25 11.68 -17.86
C GLU A 223 -18.16 13.18 -17.53
N LEU A 224 -18.72 13.62 -16.41
CA LEU A 224 -18.69 15.02 -15.99
C LEU A 224 -17.27 15.50 -15.63
N HIS A 225 -16.46 14.67 -14.96
CA HIS A 225 -15.07 15.02 -14.69
C HIS A 225 -14.22 15.08 -15.97
N GLN A 226 -14.45 14.17 -16.93
CA GLN A 226 -13.78 14.23 -18.24
C GLN A 226 -14.18 15.48 -19.02
N GLN A 227 -15.46 15.85 -19.00
CA GLN A 227 -15.93 17.10 -19.60
C GLN A 227 -15.30 18.33 -18.92
N ALA A 228 -15.26 18.37 -17.59
CA ALA A 228 -14.61 19.44 -16.83
C ALA A 228 -13.12 19.56 -17.20
N ARG A 229 -12.41 18.43 -17.23
CA ARG A 229 -10.98 18.35 -17.57
C ARG A 229 -10.73 18.87 -18.99
N GLN A 230 -11.47 18.37 -19.97
CA GLN A 230 -11.33 18.77 -21.37
C GLN A 230 -11.63 20.26 -21.57
N HIS A 231 -12.67 20.77 -20.92
CA HIS A 231 -13.01 22.19 -20.94
C HIS A 231 -11.89 23.05 -20.33
N CYS A 232 -11.31 22.62 -19.21
CA CYS A 232 -10.17 23.29 -18.58
C CYS A 232 -8.93 23.31 -19.46
N GLU A 233 -8.62 22.21 -20.15
CA GLU A 233 -7.51 22.14 -21.11
C GLU A 233 -7.73 23.12 -22.28
N GLN A 234 -8.92 23.12 -22.89
CA GLN A 234 -9.25 23.98 -24.02
C GLN A 234 -9.19 25.48 -23.69
N LYS A 235 -9.56 25.84 -22.46
CA LYS A 235 -9.54 27.23 -21.97
C LYS A 235 -8.21 27.62 -21.30
N GLY A 236 -7.21 26.73 -21.28
CA GLY A 236 -5.87 27.02 -20.74
C GLY A 236 -5.84 27.19 -19.22
N MET A 237 -6.57 26.35 -18.47
CA MET A 237 -6.71 26.40 -17.01
C MET A 237 -5.98 25.23 -16.32
N PRO A 238 -4.63 25.18 -16.34
CA PRO A 238 -3.85 24.00 -15.93
C PRO A 238 -4.05 23.59 -14.45
N VAL A 239 -4.30 24.54 -13.55
CA VAL A 239 -4.61 24.24 -12.15
C VAL A 239 -5.90 23.42 -12.05
N LEU A 240 -6.96 23.83 -12.76
CA LEU A 240 -8.24 23.12 -12.75
C LEU A 240 -8.18 21.77 -13.47
N VAL A 241 -7.26 21.60 -14.44
CA VAL A 241 -6.95 20.28 -15.02
C VAL A 241 -6.40 19.35 -13.94
N ALA A 242 -5.42 19.82 -13.15
CA ALA A 242 -4.85 19.01 -12.07
C ALA A 242 -5.88 18.63 -10.98
N TYR A 243 -6.80 19.54 -10.64
CA TYR A 243 -7.92 19.22 -9.74
C TYR A 243 -8.88 18.19 -10.33
N ALA A 244 -9.16 18.25 -11.64
CA ALA A 244 -9.97 17.25 -12.31
C ALA A 244 -9.29 15.88 -12.32
N ASP A 245 -7.97 15.82 -12.58
CA ASP A 245 -7.17 14.59 -12.54
C ASP A 245 -7.18 13.95 -11.13
N TYR A 246 -7.00 14.75 -10.08
CA TYR A 246 -7.13 14.30 -8.68
C TYR A 246 -8.51 13.69 -8.40
N ASN A 247 -9.61 14.35 -8.80
CA ASN A 247 -10.94 13.82 -8.53
C ASN A 247 -11.24 12.53 -9.35
N ILE A 248 -10.73 12.43 -10.57
CA ILE A 248 -10.80 11.19 -11.36
C ILE A 248 -10.05 10.05 -10.66
N ALA A 249 -8.91 10.35 -10.03
CA ALA A 249 -8.16 9.36 -9.24
C ALA A 249 -9.01 8.81 -8.09
N TYR A 250 -9.69 9.68 -7.34
CA TYR A 250 -10.58 9.27 -6.25
C TYR A 250 -11.75 8.40 -6.75
N LEU A 251 -12.30 8.71 -7.93
CA LEU A 251 -13.33 7.89 -8.56
C LEU A 251 -12.84 6.47 -8.92
N HIS A 252 -11.60 6.34 -9.41
CA HIS A 252 -10.98 5.03 -9.66
C HIS A 252 -10.87 4.21 -8.38
N PHE A 253 -10.52 4.84 -7.25
CA PHE A 253 -10.51 4.17 -5.95
C PHE A 253 -11.88 3.60 -5.59
N LEU A 254 -12.94 4.42 -5.71
CA LEU A 254 -14.31 4.00 -5.36
C LEU A 254 -14.85 2.85 -6.22
N ARG A 255 -14.29 2.66 -7.42
CA ARG A 255 -14.56 1.55 -8.34
C ARG A 255 -13.70 0.30 -8.09
N GLY A 256 -12.77 0.34 -7.13
CA GLY A 256 -11.84 -0.75 -6.83
C GLY A 256 -10.64 -0.83 -7.79
N GLU A 257 -10.40 0.22 -8.59
CA GLU A 257 -9.26 0.34 -9.49
C GLU A 257 -8.05 0.95 -8.75
N TYR A 258 -7.68 0.34 -7.61
CA TYR A 258 -6.71 0.85 -6.66
C TYR A 258 -5.35 1.22 -7.26
N GLY A 259 -4.80 0.36 -8.13
CA GLY A 259 -3.50 0.62 -8.75
C GLY A 259 -3.48 1.89 -9.60
N ARG A 260 -4.59 2.18 -10.29
CA ARG A 260 -4.75 3.40 -11.09
C ARG A 260 -4.96 4.62 -10.20
N ALA A 261 -5.79 4.49 -9.18
CA ALA A 261 -6.05 5.56 -8.21
C ALA A 261 -4.79 6.02 -7.49
N ILE A 262 -4.01 5.08 -6.94
CA ILE A 262 -2.75 5.36 -6.22
C ILE A 262 -1.77 6.08 -7.14
N GLN A 263 -1.63 5.62 -8.39
CA GLN A 263 -0.72 6.25 -9.34
C GLN A 263 -1.12 7.70 -9.62
N MET A 264 -2.39 7.92 -9.98
CA MET A 264 -2.87 9.26 -10.29
C MET A 264 -2.80 10.21 -9.09
N LEU A 265 -3.03 9.72 -7.86
CA LEU A 265 -2.87 10.51 -6.64
C LEU A 265 -1.41 10.86 -6.35
N ARG A 266 -0.46 9.95 -6.60
CA ARG A 266 0.97 10.22 -6.48
C ARG A 266 1.44 11.26 -7.50
N ASP A 267 0.97 11.15 -8.75
CA ASP A 267 1.26 12.14 -9.80
C ASP A 267 0.68 13.52 -9.44
N ALA A 268 -0.55 13.56 -8.91
CA ALA A 268 -1.18 14.77 -8.43
C ALA A 268 -0.41 15.39 -7.24
N ALA A 269 0.04 14.57 -6.27
CA ALA A 269 0.85 15.03 -5.15
C ALA A 269 2.20 15.60 -5.58
N ALA A 270 2.89 14.95 -6.53
CA ALA A 270 4.16 15.44 -7.07
C ALA A 270 3.99 16.78 -7.81
N ASN A 271 2.89 16.94 -8.55
CA ASN A 271 2.56 18.20 -9.22
C ASN A 271 2.21 19.30 -8.21
N ALA A 272 1.42 18.99 -7.18
CA ALA A 272 1.09 19.90 -6.10
C ALA A 272 2.36 20.39 -5.37
N GLN A 273 3.29 19.49 -5.07
CA GLN A 273 4.56 19.83 -4.44
C GLN A 273 5.40 20.78 -5.31
N LYS A 274 5.51 20.53 -6.62
CA LYS A 274 6.21 21.42 -7.56
C LYS A 274 5.56 22.79 -7.68
N ALA A 275 4.23 22.84 -7.56
CA ALA A 275 3.46 24.08 -7.59
C ALA A 275 3.44 24.83 -6.25
N GLY A 276 3.90 24.21 -5.16
CA GLY A 276 3.75 24.75 -3.80
C GLY A 276 2.30 24.73 -3.29
N ASP A 277 1.43 23.89 -3.86
CA ASP A 277 0.03 23.73 -3.45
C ASP A 277 -0.06 22.76 -2.25
N ALA A 278 0.11 23.32 -1.04
CA ALA A 278 0.05 22.56 0.20
C ALA A 278 -1.32 21.90 0.44
N TYR A 279 -2.40 22.51 -0.04
CA TYR A 279 -3.76 21.99 0.13
C TYR A 279 -3.99 20.76 -0.72
N GLN A 280 -3.65 20.82 -2.02
CA GLN A 280 -3.78 19.66 -2.91
C GLN A 280 -2.86 18.51 -2.47
N MET A 281 -1.66 18.80 -1.96
CA MET A 281 -0.77 17.79 -1.39
C MET A 281 -1.41 17.10 -0.18
N ALA A 282 -2.02 17.85 0.74
CA ALA A 282 -2.70 17.31 1.92
C ALA A 282 -3.92 16.44 1.54
N LEU A 283 -4.67 16.83 0.50
CA LEU A 283 -5.77 16.04 -0.06
C LEU A 283 -5.29 14.70 -0.63
N CYS A 284 -4.19 14.70 -1.39
CA CYS A 284 -3.63 13.46 -1.92
C CYS A 284 -3.18 12.52 -0.79
N ASN A 285 -2.56 13.05 0.26
CA ASN A 285 -2.15 12.26 1.43
C ASN A 285 -3.37 11.67 2.17
N LEU A 286 -4.44 12.45 2.32
CA LEU A 286 -5.68 11.99 2.95
C LEU A 286 -6.29 10.80 2.22
N ASP A 287 -6.42 10.88 0.89
CA ASP A 287 -7.06 9.84 0.09
C ASP A 287 -6.15 8.62 -0.10
N LEU A 288 -4.82 8.82 -0.22
CA LEU A 288 -3.87 7.71 -0.18
C LEU A 288 -3.94 6.95 1.15
N ALA A 289 -4.10 7.66 2.28
CA ALA A 289 -4.30 7.01 3.56
C ALA A 289 -5.60 6.18 3.59
N GLU A 290 -6.70 6.69 3.03
CA GLU A 290 -7.97 5.93 2.92
C GLU A 290 -7.77 4.65 2.09
N ILE A 291 -7.10 4.75 0.93
CA ILE A 291 -6.81 3.60 0.06
C ILE A 291 -5.95 2.57 0.79
N TYR A 292 -4.90 3.01 1.49
CA TYR A 292 -3.99 2.11 2.20
C TYR A 292 -4.68 1.39 3.36
N LEU A 293 -5.60 2.04 4.08
CA LEU A 293 -6.43 1.38 5.10
C LEU A 293 -7.29 0.25 4.51
N GLU A 294 -7.87 0.45 3.33
CA GLU A 294 -8.66 -0.57 2.61
C GLU A 294 -7.79 -1.73 2.07
N LEU A 295 -6.50 -1.48 1.81
CA LEU A 295 -5.54 -2.48 1.35
C LEU A 295 -4.77 -3.17 2.50
N ASN A 296 -5.15 -2.93 3.75
CA ASN A 296 -4.45 -3.41 4.96
C ASN A 296 -3.01 -2.87 5.14
N LEU A 297 -2.67 -1.75 4.49
CA LEU A 297 -1.40 -1.02 4.59
C LEU A 297 -1.49 0.02 5.71
N SER A 298 -1.69 -0.48 6.94
CA SER A 298 -1.96 0.37 8.11
C SER A 298 -0.76 1.19 8.59
N ALA A 299 0.46 0.79 8.24
CA ALA A 299 1.68 1.53 8.59
C ALA A 299 1.80 2.79 7.72
N GLU A 300 1.64 2.65 6.41
CA GLU A 300 1.64 3.74 5.44
C GLU A 300 0.51 4.74 5.72
N ALA A 301 -0.69 4.23 6.06
CA ALA A 301 -1.80 5.08 6.47
C ALA A 301 -1.52 5.86 7.77
N ALA A 302 -0.77 5.28 8.72
CA ALA A 302 -0.39 5.95 9.96
C ALA A 302 0.69 7.01 9.79
N GLU A 303 1.40 7.04 8.66
CA GLU A 303 2.27 8.15 8.29
C GLU A 303 1.47 9.26 7.59
N LEU A 304 0.66 8.89 6.59
CA LEU A 304 -0.03 9.86 5.72
C LEU A 304 -1.19 10.58 6.42
N ALA A 305 -2.00 9.88 7.21
CA ALA A 305 -3.18 10.49 7.84
C ALA A 305 -2.82 11.56 8.87
N PRO A 306 -1.85 11.36 9.79
CA PRO A 306 -1.40 12.43 10.69
C PRO A 306 -0.74 13.60 9.95
N ALA A 307 0.05 13.34 8.90
CA ALA A 307 0.65 14.41 8.09
C ALA A 307 -0.40 15.26 7.39
N ALA A 308 -1.44 14.64 6.83
CA ALA A 308 -2.59 15.34 6.26
C ALA A 308 -3.34 16.15 7.33
N HIS A 309 -3.56 15.57 8.52
CA HIS A 309 -4.21 16.26 9.64
C HIS A 309 -3.47 17.53 10.04
N GLU A 310 -2.15 17.45 10.23
CA GLU A 310 -1.33 18.59 10.61
C GLU A 310 -1.34 19.68 9.52
N ALA A 311 -1.21 19.29 8.25
CA ALA A 311 -1.27 20.23 7.13
C ALA A 311 -2.62 20.97 7.09
N PHE A 312 -3.74 20.24 7.22
CA PHE A 312 -5.07 20.87 7.24
C PHE A 312 -5.29 21.76 8.47
N GLN A 313 -4.74 21.41 9.64
CA GLN A 313 -4.78 22.28 10.82
C GLN A 313 -4.03 23.59 10.59
N GLN A 314 -2.83 23.52 10.01
CA GLN A 314 -2.03 24.71 9.69
C GLN A 314 -2.72 25.61 8.65
N LEU A 315 -3.40 24.99 7.69
CA LEU A 315 -4.16 25.67 6.63
C LEU A 315 -5.57 26.12 7.09
N GLY A 316 -6.03 25.76 8.29
CA GLY A 316 -7.35 26.14 8.80
C GLY A 316 -8.54 25.33 8.25
N PHE A 317 -8.30 24.21 7.55
CA PHE A 317 -9.34 23.34 7.00
C PHE A 317 -9.81 22.30 8.03
N GLY A 318 -10.70 22.72 8.93
CA GLY A 318 -11.18 21.89 10.03
C GLY A 318 -11.84 20.58 9.59
N TYR A 319 -12.72 20.62 8.59
CA TYR A 319 -13.43 19.43 8.11
C TYR A 319 -12.47 18.33 7.62
N GLU A 320 -11.52 18.69 6.76
CA GLU A 320 -10.50 17.79 6.24
C GLU A 320 -9.55 17.30 7.34
N ALA A 321 -9.18 18.16 8.28
CA ALA A 321 -8.41 17.76 9.47
C ALA A 321 -9.16 16.70 10.29
N ALA A 322 -10.48 16.84 10.48
CA ALA A 322 -11.29 15.86 11.21
C ALA A 322 -11.37 14.51 10.47
N LYS A 323 -11.49 14.53 9.12
CA LYS A 323 -11.43 13.31 8.30
C LYS A 323 -10.08 12.60 8.44
N ALA A 324 -8.99 13.34 8.31
CA ALA A 324 -7.63 12.82 8.47
C ALA A 324 -7.44 12.17 9.86
N LEU A 325 -8.00 12.80 10.90
CA LEU A 325 -7.97 12.27 12.26
C LEU A 325 -8.75 10.95 12.40
N ALA A 326 -9.89 10.82 11.73
CA ALA A 326 -10.66 9.57 11.69
C ALA A 326 -9.90 8.45 10.97
N PHE A 327 -9.17 8.74 9.89
CA PHE A 327 -8.33 7.73 9.23
C PHE A 327 -7.11 7.35 10.07
N ALA A 328 -6.49 8.31 10.77
CA ALA A 328 -5.45 8.01 11.76
C ALA A 328 -5.98 7.09 12.88
N ALA A 329 -7.24 7.25 13.29
CA ALA A 329 -7.89 6.38 14.27
C ALA A 329 -8.04 4.93 13.79
N ILE A 330 -8.40 4.73 12.51
CA ILE A 330 -8.48 3.40 11.89
C ILE A 330 -7.08 2.79 11.82
N ALA A 331 -6.09 3.55 11.35
CA ALA A 331 -4.69 3.10 11.23
C ALA A 331 -4.15 2.62 12.58
N ALA A 332 -4.30 3.44 13.63
CA ALA A 332 -3.90 3.08 14.99
C ALA A 332 -4.60 1.81 15.48
N SER A 333 -5.90 1.67 15.20
CA SER A 333 -6.67 0.48 15.60
C SER A 333 -6.20 -0.79 14.88
N GLN A 334 -5.90 -0.71 13.58
CA GLN A 334 -5.38 -1.84 12.79
C GLN A 334 -3.97 -2.26 13.24
N GLN A 335 -3.17 -1.33 13.77
CA GLN A 335 -1.87 -1.62 14.40
C GLN A 335 -1.97 -2.15 15.84
N GLY A 336 -3.18 -2.46 16.33
CA GLY A 336 -3.42 -2.98 17.67
C GLY A 336 -3.51 -1.91 18.76
N GLN A 337 -3.40 -0.62 18.43
CA GLN A 337 -3.52 0.50 19.37
C GLN A 337 -4.99 0.92 19.55
N VAL A 338 -5.85 -0.02 19.92
CA VAL A 338 -7.31 0.14 19.98
C VAL A 338 -7.74 1.31 20.86
N PHE A 339 -7.09 1.52 22.01
CA PHE A 339 -7.43 2.63 22.91
C PHE A 339 -7.13 4.00 22.29
N GLU A 340 -5.98 4.16 21.64
CA GLU A 340 -5.63 5.40 20.97
C GLU A 340 -6.56 5.66 19.78
N GLY A 341 -6.88 4.62 18.99
CA GLY A 341 -7.88 4.72 17.92
C GLY A 341 -9.23 5.23 18.42
N LEU A 342 -9.78 4.67 19.50
CA LEU A 342 -11.04 5.13 20.08
C LEU A 342 -11.00 6.59 20.54
N LYS A 343 -9.88 7.02 21.14
CA LYS A 343 -9.66 8.41 21.56
C LYS A 343 -9.58 9.37 20.37
N LEU A 344 -8.92 8.97 19.28
CA LEU A 344 -8.86 9.76 18.05
C LEU A 344 -10.24 9.88 17.39
N PHE A 345 -11.05 8.82 17.37
CA PHE A 345 -12.44 8.90 16.93
C PHE A 345 -13.28 9.87 17.75
N THR A 346 -13.13 9.89 19.08
CA THR A 346 -13.85 10.85 19.93
C THR A 346 -13.53 12.29 19.55
N LYS A 347 -12.25 12.62 19.35
CA LYS A 347 -11.83 13.97 18.92
C LYS A 347 -12.39 14.35 17.56
N ALA A 348 -12.29 13.45 16.57
CA ALA A 348 -12.85 13.68 15.24
C ALA A 348 -14.36 13.91 15.31
N ARG A 349 -15.06 13.13 16.14
CA ARG A 349 -16.51 13.24 16.35
C ARG A 349 -16.90 14.58 16.98
N GLU A 350 -16.17 15.03 18.01
CA GLU A 350 -16.42 16.33 18.65
C GLU A 350 -16.33 17.47 17.64
N GLN A 351 -15.35 17.40 16.73
CA GLN A 351 -15.19 18.39 15.67
C GLN A 351 -16.36 18.38 14.68
N PHE A 352 -16.74 17.21 14.16
CA PHE A 352 -17.88 17.10 13.24
C PHE A 352 -19.22 17.50 13.87
N VAL A 353 -19.42 17.21 15.16
CA VAL A 353 -20.61 17.66 15.90
C VAL A 353 -20.60 19.19 16.07
N GLY A 354 -19.44 19.79 16.36
CA GLY A 354 -19.27 21.24 16.38
C GLY A 354 -19.61 21.89 15.04
N ASP A 355 -19.22 21.24 13.94
CA ASP A 355 -19.52 21.64 12.56
C ASP A 355 -20.97 21.31 12.14
N LYS A 356 -21.82 20.78 13.03
CA LYS A 356 -23.20 20.35 12.70
C LYS A 356 -23.27 19.37 11.53
N ASN A 357 -22.21 18.60 11.26
CA ASN A 357 -22.23 17.56 10.24
C ASN A 357 -23.08 16.36 10.75
N GLN A 358 -24.05 15.93 9.96
CA GLN A 358 -24.98 14.85 10.36
C GLN A 358 -24.46 13.45 10.01
N VAL A 359 -23.59 13.34 9.00
CA VAL A 359 -23.16 12.08 8.40
C VAL A 359 -21.94 11.49 9.10
N TRP A 360 -20.91 12.31 9.34
CA TRP A 360 -19.65 11.87 9.92
C TRP A 360 -19.74 11.28 11.33
N PRO A 361 -20.57 11.79 12.25
CA PRO A 361 -20.79 11.14 13.53
C PRO A 361 -21.28 9.69 13.38
N SER A 362 -22.21 9.44 12.46
CA SER A 362 -22.73 8.09 12.15
C SER A 362 -21.69 7.21 11.46
N LEU A 363 -20.82 7.81 10.63
CA LEU A 363 -19.71 7.11 10.00
C LEU A 363 -18.64 6.70 11.02
N ILE A 364 -18.34 7.58 11.98
CA ILE A 364 -17.46 7.28 13.12
C ILE A 364 -18.08 6.18 13.99
N ASP A 365 -19.38 6.20 14.25
CA ASP A 365 -20.06 5.11 14.98
C ASP A 365 -19.87 3.77 14.25
N LEU A 366 -19.96 3.73 12.91
CA LEU A 366 -19.71 2.54 12.10
C LEU A 366 -18.24 2.07 12.17
N TYR A 367 -17.27 2.99 12.08
CA TYR A 367 -15.85 2.65 12.20
C TYR A 367 -15.48 2.16 13.61
N GLN A 368 -16.01 2.80 14.64
CA GLN A 368 -15.89 2.33 16.02
C GLN A 368 -16.54 0.96 16.21
N ALA A 369 -17.70 0.70 15.59
CA ALA A 369 -18.34 -0.60 15.62
C ALA A 369 -17.45 -1.71 15.05
N LEU A 370 -16.74 -1.44 13.94
CA LEU A 370 -15.79 -2.38 13.36
C LEU A 370 -14.61 -2.67 14.30
N VAL A 371 -14.03 -1.63 14.91
CA VAL A 371 -12.94 -1.77 15.89
C VAL A 371 -13.39 -2.57 17.11
N LEU A 372 -14.58 -2.29 17.63
CA LEU A 372 -15.17 -3.00 18.78
C LEU A 372 -15.51 -4.45 18.43
N PHE A 373 -15.99 -4.72 17.22
CA PHE A 373 -16.23 -6.07 16.72
C PHE A 373 -14.94 -6.90 16.73
N ASN A 374 -13.84 -6.35 16.20
CA ASN A 374 -12.53 -7.00 16.21
C ASN A 374 -12.00 -7.21 17.64
N GLY A 375 -12.29 -6.27 18.55
CA GLY A 375 -12.01 -6.39 19.98
C GLY A 375 -12.95 -7.32 20.77
N GLY A 376 -13.90 -7.99 20.11
CA GLY A 376 -14.85 -8.92 20.75
C GLY A 376 -15.98 -8.26 21.55
N ARG A 377 -16.12 -6.92 21.52
CA ARG A 377 -17.17 -6.15 22.21
C ARG A 377 -18.46 -6.11 21.38
N LEU A 378 -19.03 -7.30 21.14
CA LEU A 378 -20.12 -7.51 20.17
C LEU A 378 -21.39 -6.70 20.47
N PHE A 379 -21.75 -6.50 21.73
CA PHE A 379 -22.95 -5.74 22.10
C PHE A 379 -22.84 -4.25 21.74
N GLU A 380 -21.68 -3.64 21.99
CA GLU A 380 -21.44 -2.24 21.68
C GLU A 380 -21.27 -2.02 20.18
N ALA A 381 -20.56 -2.94 19.52
CA ALA A 381 -20.44 -2.96 18.06
C ALA A 381 -21.83 -3.05 17.40
N ARG A 382 -22.71 -3.95 17.88
CA ARG A 382 -24.08 -4.07 17.38
C ARG A 382 -24.84 -2.78 17.53
N ARG A 383 -24.83 -2.18 18.72
CA ARG A 383 -25.55 -0.93 19.01
C ARG A 383 -25.15 0.19 18.05
N LEU A 384 -23.85 0.44 17.93
CA LEU A 384 -23.33 1.50 17.05
C LEU A 384 -23.63 1.20 15.57
N SER A 385 -23.44 -0.04 15.13
CA SER A 385 -23.73 -0.44 13.74
C SER A 385 -25.22 -0.34 13.40
N THR A 386 -26.12 -0.65 14.34
CA THR A 386 -27.58 -0.47 14.16
C THR A 386 -27.95 1.01 14.00
N MET A 387 -27.42 1.88 14.87
CA MET A 387 -27.65 3.33 14.78
C MET A 387 -27.15 3.88 13.44
N ALA A 388 -25.93 3.50 13.03
CA ALA A 388 -25.35 3.90 11.75
C ALA A 388 -26.19 3.40 10.56
N ARG A 389 -26.63 2.13 10.57
CA ARG A 389 -27.52 1.58 9.53
C ARG A 389 -28.79 2.42 9.40
N ASP A 390 -29.50 2.68 10.50
CA ASP A 390 -30.77 3.40 10.48
C ASP A 390 -30.61 4.81 9.90
N PHE A 391 -29.53 5.48 10.27
CA PHE A 391 -29.17 6.78 9.71
C PHE A 391 -28.90 6.71 8.20
N PHE A 392 -28.05 5.79 7.74
CA PHE A 392 -27.66 5.71 6.32
C PHE A 392 -28.79 5.24 5.42
N THR A 393 -29.68 4.36 5.90
CA THR A 393 -30.90 3.97 5.18
C THR A 393 -31.83 5.17 4.98
N ALA A 394 -31.95 6.06 5.97
CA ALA A 394 -32.75 7.28 5.86
C ALA A 394 -32.11 8.36 4.96
N SER A 395 -30.78 8.40 4.88
CA SER A 395 -30.01 9.50 4.27
C SER A 395 -29.55 9.24 2.83
N THR A 396 -30.19 8.30 2.10
CA THR A 396 -29.86 7.87 0.72
C THR A 396 -28.42 7.36 0.49
N MET A 397 -27.60 7.22 1.53
CA MET A 397 -26.21 6.73 1.48
C MET A 397 -26.13 5.19 1.46
N ARG A 398 -26.63 4.59 0.38
CA ARG A 398 -26.82 3.13 0.27
C ARG A 398 -25.56 2.30 0.54
N SER A 399 -24.39 2.68 0.03
CA SER A 399 -23.16 1.90 0.27
C SER A 399 -22.73 1.85 1.74
N LYS A 400 -22.97 2.92 2.52
CA LYS A 400 -22.67 2.92 3.96
C LYS A 400 -23.71 2.12 4.74
N ALA A 401 -24.98 2.14 4.30
CA ALA A 401 -26.01 1.25 4.85
C ALA A 401 -25.65 -0.23 4.62
N VAL A 402 -25.23 -0.60 3.41
CA VAL A 402 -24.73 -1.95 3.09
C VAL A 402 -23.57 -2.36 3.99
N LEU A 403 -22.58 -1.49 4.20
CA LEU A 403 -21.44 -1.79 5.08
C LEU A 403 -21.90 -2.07 6.52
N ALA A 404 -22.86 -1.29 7.03
CA ALA A 404 -23.45 -1.52 8.35
C ALA A 404 -24.25 -2.83 8.43
N GLU A 405 -25.02 -3.18 7.38
CA GLU A 405 -25.73 -4.47 7.27
C GLU A 405 -24.74 -5.65 7.27
N LEU A 406 -23.65 -5.56 6.51
CA LEU A 406 -22.61 -6.59 6.48
C LEU A 406 -21.90 -6.75 7.84
N LEU A 407 -21.71 -5.67 8.60
CA LEU A 407 -21.17 -5.74 9.95
C LEU A 407 -22.17 -6.39 10.93
N LEU A 408 -23.46 -6.03 10.83
CA LEU A 408 -24.52 -6.65 11.64
C LEU A 408 -24.67 -8.16 11.35
N ALA A 409 -24.58 -8.57 10.09
CA ALA A 409 -24.57 -9.98 9.72
C ALA A 409 -23.35 -10.73 10.31
N ARG A 410 -22.15 -10.13 10.26
CA ARG A 410 -20.94 -10.68 10.90
C ARG A 410 -21.11 -10.81 12.42
N ILE A 411 -21.68 -9.80 13.07
CA ILE A 411 -21.97 -9.83 14.51
C ILE A 411 -22.99 -10.93 14.84
N ALA A 412 -24.06 -11.08 14.04
CA ALA A 412 -25.08 -12.11 14.23
C ALA A 412 -24.49 -13.52 14.10
N LEU A 413 -23.62 -13.78 13.12
CA LEU A 413 -22.89 -15.05 13.01
C LEU A 413 -22.04 -15.34 14.25
N ARG A 414 -21.33 -14.34 14.79
CA ARG A 414 -20.53 -14.50 16.03
C ARG A 414 -21.38 -14.77 17.26
N LEU A 415 -22.66 -14.39 17.23
CA LEU A 415 -23.64 -14.69 18.27
C LEU A 415 -24.42 -16.00 18.00
N ASN A 416 -24.05 -16.76 16.96
CA ASN A 416 -24.74 -17.95 16.49
C ASN A 416 -26.22 -17.71 16.10
N ASP A 417 -26.56 -16.51 15.65
CA ASP A 417 -27.88 -16.17 15.11
C ASP A 417 -27.84 -16.13 13.58
N SER A 418 -27.81 -17.33 12.97
CA SER A 418 -27.77 -17.49 11.50
C SER A 418 -28.99 -16.90 10.80
N SER A 419 -30.13 -16.79 11.50
CA SER A 419 -31.37 -16.26 10.95
C SER A 419 -31.30 -14.74 10.74
N THR A 420 -30.88 -14.00 11.77
CA THR A 420 -30.65 -12.56 11.69
C THR A 420 -29.47 -12.26 10.77
N ALA A 421 -28.42 -13.10 10.79
CA ALA A 421 -27.29 -12.96 9.86
C ALA A 421 -27.74 -13.03 8.40
N ARG A 422 -28.62 -13.99 8.07
CA ARG A 422 -29.21 -14.10 6.73
C ARG A 422 -30.02 -12.88 6.34
N GLN A 423 -30.87 -12.38 7.23
CA GLN A 423 -31.70 -11.19 6.94
C GLN A 423 -30.84 -9.97 6.56
N HIS A 424 -29.80 -9.70 7.35
CA HIS A 424 -28.87 -8.60 7.08
C HIS A 424 -28.07 -8.82 5.78
N CYS A 425 -27.61 -10.06 5.53
CA CYS A 425 -26.85 -10.39 4.33
C CYS A 425 -27.70 -10.30 3.05
N ASP A 426 -28.94 -10.80 3.08
CA ASP A 426 -29.88 -10.74 1.96
C ASP A 426 -30.28 -9.27 1.65
N SER A 427 -30.46 -8.45 2.69
CA SER A 427 -30.68 -6.99 2.57
C SER A 427 -29.49 -6.32 1.85
N ALA A 428 -28.26 -6.62 2.28
CA ALA A 428 -27.04 -6.09 1.67
C ALA A 428 -26.91 -6.49 0.19
N LEU A 429 -27.09 -7.78 -0.14
CA LEU A 429 -27.01 -8.28 -1.52
C LEU A 429 -28.09 -7.65 -2.42
N GLN A 430 -29.31 -7.47 -1.91
CA GLN A 430 -30.39 -6.85 -2.69
C GLN A 430 -30.07 -5.38 -3.03
N GLN A 431 -29.53 -4.62 -2.07
CA GLN A 431 -29.11 -3.24 -2.30
C GLN A 431 -27.94 -3.15 -3.29
N LEU A 432 -27.03 -4.13 -3.27
CA LEU A 432 -25.86 -4.16 -4.15
C LEU A 432 -26.19 -4.43 -5.63
N LYS A 433 -27.36 -4.98 -5.96
CA LYS A 433 -27.77 -5.19 -7.37
C LYS A 433 -27.85 -3.90 -8.19
N GLU A 434 -28.09 -2.78 -7.52
CA GLU A 434 -28.20 -1.45 -8.12
C GLU A 434 -26.95 -0.58 -7.86
N LEU A 435 -25.86 -1.16 -7.32
CA LEU A 435 -24.66 -0.42 -6.93
C LEU A 435 -23.39 -1.03 -7.52
N GLU A 436 -22.57 -0.21 -8.18
CA GLU A 436 -21.26 -0.61 -8.69
C GLU A 436 -20.19 -0.61 -7.58
N ARG A 437 -20.29 -1.53 -6.60
CA ARG A 437 -19.37 -1.63 -5.45
C ARG A 437 -18.75 -3.03 -5.33
N PRO A 438 -17.72 -3.37 -6.13
CA PRO A 438 -17.17 -4.74 -6.21
C PRO A 438 -16.58 -5.24 -4.89
N VAL A 439 -15.99 -4.37 -4.07
CA VAL A 439 -15.45 -4.71 -2.74
C VAL A 439 -16.58 -5.14 -1.79
N LEU A 440 -17.67 -4.39 -1.75
CA LEU A 440 -18.82 -4.72 -0.92
C LEU A 440 -19.55 -5.97 -1.43
N ALA A 441 -19.63 -6.15 -2.76
CA ALA A 441 -20.16 -7.37 -3.37
C ALA A 441 -19.33 -8.60 -2.98
N CYS A 442 -18.00 -8.50 -3.02
CA CYS A 442 -17.11 -9.57 -2.57
C CYS A 442 -17.35 -9.92 -1.09
N GLN A 443 -17.44 -8.90 -0.21
CA GLN A 443 -17.72 -9.10 1.21
C GLN A 443 -19.10 -9.72 1.45
N ALA A 444 -20.11 -9.31 0.70
CA ALA A 444 -21.48 -9.81 0.81
C ALA A 444 -21.61 -11.26 0.37
N GLU A 445 -21.01 -11.63 -0.78
CA GLU A 445 -21.01 -13.02 -1.27
C GLU A 445 -20.22 -13.95 -0.33
N PHE A 446 -19.08 -13.48 0.20
CA PHE A 446 -18.34 -14.24 1.20
C PHE A 446 -19.18 -14.48 2.46
N LEU A 447 -19.88 -13.45 2.95
CA LEU A 447 -20.72 -13.55 4.13
C LEU A 447 -21.96 -14.43 3.88
N SER A 448 -22.54 -14.37 2.67
CA SER A 448 -23.61 -15.28 2.22
C SER A 448 -23.15 -16.73 2.29
N GLY A 449 -21.91 -17.01 1.86
CA GLY A 449 -21.30 -18.33 2.00
C GLY A 449 -21.26 -18.80 3.46
N LYS A 450 -20.76 -17.94 4.37
CA LYS A 450 -20.69 -18.25 5.81
C LYS A 450 -22.06 -18.48 6.43
N VAL A 451 -23.04 -17.64 6.09
CA VAL A 451 -24.42 -17.79 6.54
C VAL A 451 -25.02 -19.11 6.04
N ALA A 452 -24.81 -19.45 4.77
CA ALA A 452 -25.31 -20.69 4.19
C ALA A 452 -24.70 -21.93 4.88
N GLN A 453 -23.40 -21.95 5.16
CA GLN A 453 -22.77 -23.02 5.96
C GLN A 453 -23.36 -23.10 7.37
N ALA A 454 -23.55 -21.96 8.03
CA ALA A 454 -24.16 -21.91 9.37
C ALA A 454 -25.63 -22.37 9.39
N LEU A 455 -26.28 -22.44 8.22
CA LEU A 455 -27.62 -22.99 8.02
C LEU A 455 -27.62 -24.42 7.47
N GLY A 456 -26.45 -25.02 7.22
CA GLY A 456 -26.30 -26.37 6.66
C GLY A 456 -26.60 -26.48 5.16
N ASN A 457 -26.48 -25.39 4.40
CA ASN A 457 -26.67 -25.37 2.95
C ASN A 457 -25.33 -25.23 2.21
N ASP A 458 -24.62 -26.35 2.08
CA ASP A 458 -23.27 -26.41 1.51
C ASP A 458 -23.22 -26.05 0.02
N ASP A 459 -24.28 -26.33 -0.74
CA ASP A 459 -24.34 -26.00 -2.17
C ASP A 459 -24.44 -24.49 -2.38
N HIS A 460 -25.34 -23.82 -1.66
CA HIS A 460 -25.43 -22.35 -1.68
C HIS A 460 -24.13 -21.72 -1.16
N ALA A 461 -23.54 -22.31 -0.11
CA ALA A 461 -22.29 -21.83 0.45
C ALA A 461 -21.17 -21.84 -0.60
N TYR A 462 -20.99 -22.97 -1.26
CA TYR A 462 -20.01 -23.13 -2.33
C TYR A 462 -20.24 -22.14 -3.48
N GLU A 463 -21.48 -22.00 -3.98
CA GLU A 463 -21.79 -21.04 -5.04
C GLU A 463 -21.44 -19.60 -4.65
N SER A 464 -21.77 -19.21 -3.41
CA SER A 464 -21.49 -17.87 -2.88
C SER A 464 -19.98 -17.64 -2.74
N TYR A 465 -19.22 -18.63 -2.26
CA TYR A 465 -17.77 -18.54 -2.20
C TYR A 465 -17.12 -18.49 -3.59
N CYS A 466 -17.66 -19.20 -4.58
CA CYS A 466 -17.20 -19.10 -5.98
C CYS A 466 -17.41 -17.68 -6.54
N ARG A 467 -18.57 -17.06 -6.27
CA ARG A 467 -18.83 -15.65 -6.64
C ARG A 467 -17.88 -14.69 -5.91
N ALA A 468 -17.70 -14.87 -4.60
CA ALA A 468 -16.76 -14.08 -3.80
C ALA A 468 -15.33 -14.18 -4.34
N ARG A 469 -14.85 -15.39 -4.63
CA ARG A 469 -13.52 -15.64 -5.22
C ARG A 469 -13.35 -14.93 -6.56
N SER A 470 -14.38 -14.98 -7.42
CA SER A 470 -14.31 -14.36 -8.75
C SER A 470 -14.19 -12.83 -8.66
N LEU A 471 -14.95 -12.21 -7.75
CA LEU A 471 -14.84 -10.78 -7.44
C LEU A 471 -13.48 -10.44 -6.81
N LEU A 472 -13.01 -11.26 -5.87
CA LEU A 472 -11.71 -11.11 -5.22
C LEU A 472 -10.56 -11.13 -6.23
N GLU A 473 -10.56 -12.08 -7.16
CA GLU A 473 -9.54 -12.18 -8.22
C GLU A 473 -9.58 -11.00 -9.18
N THR A 474 -10.76 -10.45 -9.46
CA THR A 474 -10.91 -9.24 -10.28
C THR A 474 -10.28 -8.03 -9.58
N LEU A 475 -10.55 -7.86 -8.28
CA LEU A 475 -9.96 -6.81 -7.47
C LEU A 475 -8.43 -6.96 -7.36
N ARG A 476 -7.94 -8.18 -7.14
CA ARG A 476 -6.50 -8.49 -7.08
C ARG A 476 -5.80 -8.21 -8.42
N GLY A 477 -6.45 -8.56 -9.55
CA GLY A 477 -5.92 -8.31 -10.89
C GLY A 477 -5.75 -6.83 -11.24
N ASN A 478 -6.52 -5.95 -10.59
CA ASN A 478 -6.43 -4.49 -10.76
C ASN A 478 -5.31 -3.84 -9.92
N LEU A 479 -4.69 -4.59 -9.01
CA LEU A 479 -3.60 -4.08 -8.18
C LEU A 479 -2.27 -4.13 -8.95
N ARG A 480 -1.57 -3.00 -8.95
CA ARG A 480 -0.25 -2.84 -9.56
C ARG A 480 0.81 -2.95 -8.49
N GLY A 481 1.84 -3.76 -8.73
CA GLY A 481 2.89 -4.03 -7.76
C GLY A 481 2.50 -5.14 -6.79
N GLU A 482 3.51 -5.92 -6.40
CA GLU A 482 3.32 -7.12 -5.61
C GLU A 482 2.95 -6.83 -4.16
N GLU A 483 3.54 -5.77 -3.59
CA GLU A 483 3.29 -5.39 -2.20
C GLU A 483 1.81 -5.11 -1.96
N LEU A 484 1.16 -4.41 -2.91
CA LEU A 484 -0.27 -4.14 -2.86
C LEU A 484 -1.09 -5.44 -2.98
N LYS A 485 -0.72 -6.35 -3.88
CA LYS A 485 -1.39 -7.65 -4.04
C LYS A 485 -1.28 -8.50 -2.77
N ILE A 486 -0.11 -8.56 -2.16
CA ILE A 486 0.15 -9.33 -0.93
C ILE A 486 -0.63 -8.72 0.25
N ALA A 487 -0.61 -7.40 0.42
CA ALA A 487 -1.33 -6.72 1.49
C ALA A 487 -2.85 -6.86 1.36
N PHE A 488 -3.38 -6.69 0.15
CA PHE A 488 -4.79 -6.90 -0.15
C PHE A 488 -5.29 -8.31 0.19
N PHE A 489 -4.44 -9.32 0.01
CA PHE A 489 -4.83 -10.72 0.24
C PHE A 489 -4.85 -11.12 1.73
N HIS A 490 -4.32 -10.28 2.63
CA HIS A 490 -4.11 -10.58 4.05
C HIS A 490 -5.33 -11.18 4.75
N ASP A 491 -6.50 -10.57 4.56
CA ASP A 491 -7.75 -10.95 5.24
C ASP A 491 -8.73 -11.69 4.32
N LYS A 492 -8.27 -12.16 3.15
CA LYS A 492 -9.14 -12.73 2.08
C LYS A 492 -8.92 -14.22 1.81
N LEU A 493 -7.90 -14.83 2.41
CA LEU A 493 -7.61 -16.26 2.29
C LEU A 493 -8.77 -17.17 2.71
N GLU A 494 -9.60 -16.71 3.64
CA GLU A 494 -10.72 -17.46 4.20
C GLU A 494 -11.75 -17.87 3.11
N VAL A 495 -11.81 -17.15 1.99
CA VAL A 495 -12.64 -17.55 0.83
C VAL A 495 -12.16 -18.89 0.26
N TYR A 496 -10.84 -19.06 0.08
CA TYR A 496 -10.26 -20.30 -0.45
C TYR A 496 -10.32 -21.41 0.58
N GLU A 497 -10.01 -21.12 1.84
CA GLU A 497 -10.09 -22.11 2.92
C GLU A 497 -11.48 -22.77 3.00
N ASN A 498 -12.55 -21.98 2.90
CA ASN A 498 -13.91 -22.52 2.93
C ASN A 498 -14.28 -23.30 1.66
N LEU A 499 -13.81 -22.86 0.49
CA LEU A 499 -13.98 -23.62 -0.77
C LEU A 499 -13.29 -24.97 -0.69
N ILE A 500 -12.03 -24.99 -0.23
CA ILE A 500 -11.24 -26.20 -0.05
C ILE A 500 -11.96 -27.15 0.89
N ASP A 501 -12.40 -26.67 2.06
CA ASP A 501 -13.11 -27.50 3.04
C ASP A 501 -14.39 -28.12 2.42
N LEU A 502 -15.19 -27.34 1.70
CA LEU A 502 -16.40 -27.84 1.04
C LEU A 502 -16.08 -28.87 -0.06
N CYS A 503 -15.04 -28.65 -0.87
CA CYS A 503 -14.61 -29.58 -1.91
C CYS A 503 -14.17 -30.93 -1.32
N LEU A 504 -13.49 -30.95 -0.16
CA LEU A 504 -13.04 -32.21 0.47
C LEU A 504 -14.20 -33.13 0.91
N HIS A 505 -15.40 -32.59 1.11
CA HIS A 505 -16.58 -33.37 1.48
C HIS A 505 -17.38 -33.87 0.25
N ARG A 506 -17.00 -33.46 -0.96
CA ARG A 506 -17.67 -33.83 -2.22
C ARG A 506 -16.97 -34.99 -2.92
N PRO A 507 -17.70 -35.95 -3.51
CA PRO A 507 -17.10 -37.01 -4.32
C PRO A 507 -16.30 -36.43 -5.50
N GLY A 508 -15.01 -36.77 -5.60
CA GLY A 508 -14.13 -36.27 -6.66
C GLY A 508 -13.65 -34.83 -6.49
N GLY A 509 -13.90 -34.19 -5.34
CA GLY A 509 -13.54 -32.78 -5.10
C GLY A 509 -12.06 -32.50 -4.87
N PHE A 510 -11.18 -33.51 -4.87
CA PHE A 510 -9.75 -33.32 -4.57
C PHE A 510 -9.01 -32.49 -5.61
N GLU A 511 -9.28 -32.69 -6.90
CA GLU A 511 -8.63 -31.91 -7.95
C GLU A 511 -9.03 -30.43 -7.88
N GLU A 512 -10.30 -30.18 -7.56
CA GLU A 512 -10.80 -28.83 -7.35
C GLU A 512 -10.22 -28.19 -6.08
N ALA A 513 -10.19 -28.92 -4.96
CA ALA A 513 -9.58 -28.45 -3.72
C ALA A 513 -8.11 -28.10 -3.93
N PHE A 514 -7.35 -28.94 -4.64
CA PHE A 514 -5.95 -28.69 -4.98
C PHE A 514 -5.79 -27.44 -5.87
N SER A 515 -6.68 -27.23 -6.84
CA SER A 515 -6.69 -26.01 -7.64
C SER A 515 -6.92 -24.75 -6.80
N TYR A 516 -7.77 -24.80 -5.77
CA TYR A 516 -7.95 -23.68 -4.85
C TYR A 516 -6.74 -23.47 -3.92
N ILE A 517 -6.06 -24.54 -3.50
CA ILE A 517 -4.79 -24.44 -2.74
C ILE A 517 -3.74 -23.70 -3.59
N GLU A 518 -3.58 -24.08 -4.85
CA GLU A 518 -2.63 -23.44 -5.75
C GLU A 518 -3.01 -22.00 -6.10
N GLN A 519 -4.30 -21.68 -6.14
CA GLN A 519 -4.77 -20.29 -6.26
C GLN A 519 -4.58 -19.47 -4.97
N ALA A 520 -4.40 -20.11 -3.82
CA ALA A 520 -4.17 -19.42 -2.56
C ALA A 520 -2.67 -19.21 -2.26
N LYS A 521 -1.76 -19.99 -2.85
CA LYS A 521 -0.32 -20.00 -2.51
C LYS A 521 0.59 -19.35 -3.55
N SER A 522 1.56 -18.54 -3.09
CA SER A 522 2.70 -18.04 -3.87
C SER A 522 2.33 -17.40 -5.22
N ARG A 523 1.15 -16.77 -5.32
CA ARG A 523 0.62 -16.24 -6.58
C ARG A 523 1.41 -15.05 -7.11
N SER A 524 1.90 -14.18 -6.24
CA SER A 524 2.70 -13.02 -6.62
C SER A 524 4.06 -13.47 -7.16
N LEU A 525 4.70 -14.45 -6.49
CA LEU A 525 5.92 -15.09 -7.01
C LEU A 525 5.69 -15.77 -8.37
N MET A 526 4.55 -16.43 -8.56
CA MET A 526 4.20 -17.01 -9.86
C MET A 526 4.04 -15.94 -10.94
N ASP A 527 3.32 -14.85 -10.65
CA ASP A 527 3.17 -13.70 -11.55
C ASP A 527 4.55 -13.15 -11.97
N LEU A 528 5.52 -13.02 -11.04
CA LEU A 528 6.90 -12.58 -11.34
C LEU A 528 7.67 -13.53 -12.24
N LEU A 529 7.55 -14.84 -12.02
CA LEU A 529 8.33 -15.83 -12.78
C LEU A 529 7.83 -15.93 -14.22
N LEU A 530 6.53 -15.74 -14.43
CA LEU A 530 5.93 -15.71 -15.75
C LEU A 530 6.12 -14.37 -16.47
N GLN A 531 6.27 -13.29 -15.71
CA GLN A 531 6.48 -11.94 -16.24
C GLN A 531 7.61 -11.24 -15.49
N PRO A 532 8.87 -11.36 -15.98
CA PRO A 532 9.99 -10.66 -15.36
C PRO A 532 9.75 -9.16 -15.41
N VAL A 533 9.84 -8.49 -14.26
CA VAL A 533 9.81 -7.03 -14.17
C VAL A 533 10.90 -6.46 -15.08
N HIS A 534 10.51 -5.55 -15.99
CA HIS A 534 11.48 -4.86 -16.82
C HIS A 534 12.39 -4.01 -15.93
N VAL A 535 13.70 -4.10 -16.13
CA VAL A 535 14.69 -3.37 -15.33
C VAL A 535 15.09 -2.12 -16.12
N PRO A 536 14.76 -0.91 -15.64
CA PRO A 536 15.26 0.31 -16.25
C PRO A 536 16.78 0.30 -16.27
N SER A 537 17.37 0.65 -17.41
CA SER A 537 18.82 0.74 -17.59
C SER A 537 19.26 2.20 -17.77
N GLU A 538 20.56 2.49 -17.63
CA GLU A 538 21.12 3.82 -17.89
C GLU A 538 20.83 4.35 -19.32
N ALA A 539 20.38 3.50 -20.24
CA ALA A 539 20.02 3.87 -21.60
C ALA A 539 18.61 4.48 -21.74
N ASP A 540 17.78 4.44 -20.68
CA ASP A 540 16.40 4.94 -20.74
C ASP A 540 16.37 6.46 -20.57
N ALA A 541 16.30 7.16 -21.72
CA ALA A 541 16.53 8.60 -21.87
C ALA A 541 15.56 9.55 -21.14
N GLY A 542 14.63 9.03 -20.31
CA GLY A 542 13.67 9.79 -19.51
C GLY A 542 13.83 9.72 -17.99
N GLN A 543 14.67 8.82 -17.45
CA GLN A 543 14.70 8.48 -16.02
C GLN A 543 16.02 8.76 -15.28
N SER A 544 16.97 9.46 -15.92
CA SER A 544 18.34 9.62 -15.41
C SER A 544 18.45 10.23 -13.99
N GLY A 545 17.47 11.01 -13.54
CA GLY A 545 17.45 11.60 -12.19
C GLY A 545 17.09 10.58 -11.10
N LEU A 546 16.02 9.81 -11.32
CA LEU A 546 15.51 8.83 -10.37
C LEU A 546 16.43 7.61 -10.28
N VAL A 547 16.97 7.14 -11.42
CA VAL A 547 17.97 6.07 -11.46
C VAL A 547 19.24 6.47 -10.69
N ARG A 548 19.68 7.75 -10.79
CA ARG A 548 20.79 8.27 -9.99
C ARG A 548 20.46 8.33 -8.50
N SER A 549 19.24 8.70 -8.13
CA SER A 549 18.77 8.73 -6.73
C SER A 549 18.77 7.34 -6.10
N ILE A 550 18.18 6.35 -6.79
CA ILE A 550 18.18 4.94 -6.37
C ILE A 550 19.61 4.45 -6.16
N ARG A 551 20.52 4.75 -7.09
CA ARG A 551 21.94 4.39 -6.97
C ARG A 551 22.59 5.05 -5.74
N ALA A 552 22.40 6.35 -5.53
CA ALA A 552 22.96 7.07 -4.39
C ALA A 552 22.45 6.50 -3.05
N LEU A 553 21.15 6.21 -2.96
CA LEU A 553 20.55 5.60 -1.77
C LEU A 553 21.10 4.19 -1.49
N ARG A 554 21.34 3.38 -2.53
CA ARG A 554 22.00 2.06 -2.39
C ARG A 554 23.44 2.21 -1.90
N GLU A 555 24.20 3.16 -2.42
CA GLU A 555 25.58 3.45 -1.98
C GLU A 555 25.61 3.94 -0.51
N GLU A 556 24.68 4.82 -0.11
CA GLU A 556 24.52 5.27 1.28
C GLU A 556 24.15 4.13 2.23
N LEU A 557 23.21 3.27 1.84
CA LEU A 557 22.81 2.12 2.65
C LEU A 557 23.96 1.15 2.87
N ASN A 558 24.72 0.83 1.82
CA ASN A 558 25.93 0.04 1.94
C ASN A 558 26.96 0.68 2.88
N TRP A 559 27.09 2.01 2.87
CA TRP A 559 27.95 2.72 3.81
C TRP A 559 27.46 2.58 5.26
N TYR A 560 26.16 2.75 5.52
CA TYR A 560 25.58 2.59 6.86
C TYR A 560 25.76 1.16 7.39
N TYR A 561 25.44 0.13 6.58
CA TYR A 561 25.59 -1.27 7.00
C TYR A 561 27.04 -1.62 7.32
N ASN A 562 28.00 -1.19 6.49
CA ASN A 562 29.42 -1.36 6.76
C ASN A 562 29.86 -0.67 8.06
N LEU A 563 29.30 0.51 8.38
CA LEU A 563 29.63 1.23 9.61
C LEU A 563 29.05 0.52 10.84
N ILE A 564 27.80 0.05 10.75
CA ILE A 564 27.15 -0.75 11.80
C ILE A 564 27.99 -2.02 12.09
N GLU A 565 28.39 -2.74 11.05
CA GLU A 565 29.22 -3.94 11.18
C GLU A 565 30.55 -3.63 11.88
N ARG A 566 31.25 -2.56 11.46
CA ARG A 566 32.52 -2.14 12.07
C ARG A 566 32.39 -1.79 13.55
N GLU A 567 31.31 -1.13 13.93
CA GLU A 567 31.04 -0.79 15.34
C GLU A 567 30.68 -2.04 16.16
N GLN A 568 30.04 -3.05 15.55
CA GLN A 568 29.72 -4.32 16.21
C GLN A 568 30.96 -5.23 16.39
N LEU A 569 31.90 -5.20 15.45
CA LEU A 569 33.12 -6.02 15.48
C LEU A 569 34.23 -5.49 16.42
N ARG A 570 34.04 -4.33 17.07
CA ARG A 570 34.99 -3.75 18.04
C ARG A 570 34.50 -3.90 19.48
N PRO A 571 34.78 -5.03 20.16
CA PRO A 571 34.25 -5.30 21.50
C PRO A 571 34.70 -4.30 22.57
N GLU A 572 35.82 -3.59 22.39
CA GLU A 572 36.39 -2.66 23.37
C GLU A 572 35.83 -1.23 23.27
N GLU A 573 35.16 -0.87 22.17
CA GLU A 573 34.62 0.50 21.90
C GLU A 573 33.11 0.51 21.58
N ARG A 574 32.43 -0.63 21.74
CA ARG A 574 31.02 -0.81 21.34
C ARG A 574 30.10 0.17 22.05
N SER A 575 29.51 1.12 21.29
CA SER A 575 28.46 2.03 21.78
C SER A 575 27.08 1.57 21.26
N PRO A 576 26.20 1.03 22.13
CA PRO A 576 24.85 0.62 21.74
C PRO A 576 24.02 1.78 21.19
N GLU A 577 24.17 2.97 21.75
CA GLU A 577 23.48 4.20 21.35
C GLU A 577 23.87 4.62 19.92
N ARG A 578 25.15 4.50 19.58
CA ARG A 578 25.65 4.81 18.23
C ARG A 578 25.13 3.81 17.20
N ILE A 579 25.15 2.52 17.53
CA ILE A 579 24.59 1.46 16.67
C ILE A 579 23.11 1.72 16.42
N GLN A 580 22.33 1.99 17.48
CA GLN A 580 20.90 2.28 17.36
C GLN A 580 20.63 3.51 16.48
N LYS A 581 21.44 4.57 16.60
CA LYS A 581 21.34 5.76 15.76
C LYS A 581 21.64 5.45 14.29
N LEU A 582 22.69 4.67 14.01
CA LEU A 582 23.04 4.26 12.65
C LEU A 582 21.95 3.37 12.02
N GLU A 583 21.39 2.43 12.80
CA GLU A 583 20.26 1.61 12.37
C GLU A 583 19.02 2.44 12.05
N GLN A 584 18.75 3.49 12.83
CA GLN A 584 17.65 4.42 12.52
C GLN A 584 17.89 5.15 11.19
N GLN A 585 19.09 5.67 10.98
CA GLN A 585 19.45 6.34 9.72
C GLN A 585 19.42 5.39 8.52
N ALA A 586 19.84 4.13 8.70
CA ALA A 586 19.71 3.10 7.68
C ALA A 586 18.24 2.85 7.33
N ARG A 587 17.36 2.69 8.33
CA ARG A 587 15.91 2.51 8.12
C ARG A 587 15.27 3.67 7.35
N GLU A 588 15.67 4.91 7.63
CA GLU A 588 15.20 6.08 6.86
C GLU A 588 15.58 5.98 5.38
N ARG A 589 16.82 5.56 5.08
CA ARG A 589 17.29 5.38 3.69
C ARG A 589 16.68 4.16 3.01
N GLU A 590 16.38 3.10 3.76
CA GLU A 590 15.62 1.94 3.25
C GLU A 590 14.24 2.38 2.76
N HIS A 591 13.54 3.22 3.55
CA HIS A 591 12.24 3.78 3.17
C HIS A 591 12.35 4.68 1.93
N ASP A 592 13.35 5.55 1.87
CA ASP A 592 13.58 6.42 0.70
C ASP A 592 13.87 5.59 -0.56
N LEU A 593 14.67 4.52 -0.46
CA LEU A 593 14.98 3.65 -1.59
C LEU A 593 13.72 2.95 -2.11
N MET A 594 12.91 2.39 -1.21
CA MET A 594 11.66 1.73 -1.59
C MET A 594 10.70 2.71 -2.27
N ARG A 595 10.60 3.94 -1.75
CA ARG A 595 9.78 5.01 -2.37
C ARG A 595 10.27 5.35 -3.78
N ALA A 596 11.57 5.60 -3.94
CA ALA A 596 12.17 5.92 -5.23
C ALA A 596 12.02 4.76 -6.24
N ALA A 597 12.16 3.52 -5.78
CA ALA A 597 11.97 2.33 -6.59
C ALA A 597 10.53 2.18 -7.09
N GLN A 598 9.55 2.36 -6.21
CA GLN A 598 8.14 2.32 -6.57
C GLN A 598 7.79 3.41 -7.60
N GLU A 599 8.32 4.62 -7.43
CA GLU A 599 8.15 5.71 -8.40
C GLU A 599 8.73 5.34 -9.77
N ALA A 600 9.89 4.67 -9.82
CA ALA A 600 10.53 4.27 -11.07
C ALA A 600 9.70 3.21 -11.80
N THR A 601 9.21 2.20 -11.09
CA THR A 601 8.36 1.14 -11.66
C THR A 601 7.02 1.68 -12.16
N ALA A 602 6.47 2.70 -11.51
CA ALA A 602 5.15 3.21 -11.86
C ALA A 602 5.13 4.07 -13.14
N VAL A 603 6.26 4.68 -13.49
CA VAL A 603 6.45 5.45 -14.74
C VAL A 603 6.49 4.54 -15.99
N GLU A 604 6.95 3.29 -15.85
CA GLU A 604 7.09 2.36 -16.99
C GLU A 604 5.84 1.54 -17.30
N MET A 605 4.95 1.37 -16.31
CA MET A 605 3.78 0.50 -16.42
C MET A 605 2.51 1.24 -16.87
N SER A 606 2.64 2.42 -17.49
CA SER A 606 1.49 3.21 -17.95
C SER A 606 0.67 2.52 -19.07
N ASP A 607 1.23 1.52 -19.76
CA ASP A 607 0.60 0.84 -20.91
C ASP A 607 0.27 -0.67 -20.71
N ALA A 608 0.51 -1.26 -19.54
CA ALA A 608 0.14 -2.66 -19.31
C ALA A 608 -1.33 -2.80 -18.89
N GLY A 609 -2.17 -3.28 -19.80
CA GLY A 609 -3.60 -3.53 -19.58
C GLY A 609 -3.91 -4.64 -18.57
N LEU A 610 -5.21 -4.78 -18.23
CA LEU A 610 -5.79 -5.83 -17.38
C LEU A 610 -5.23 -7.21 -17.73
N GLN A 611 -4.51 -7.84 -16.80
CA GLN A 611 -3.89 -9.13 -17.03
C GLN A 611 -4.76 -10.26 -16.48
N ALA A 612 -4.98 -11.29 -17.29
CA ALA A 612 -5.67 -12.50 -16.87
C ALA A 612 -4.86 -13.23 -15.79
N PRO A 613 -5.52 -13.87 -14.80
CA PRO A 613 -4.84 -14.70 -13.83
C PRO A 613 -4.05 -15.80 -14.54
N SER A 614 -2.73 -15.76 -14.38
CA SER A 614 -1.88 -16.87 -14.80
C SER A 614 -2.05 -18.00 -13.78
N ASN A 615 -2.49 -19.17 -14.25
CA ASN A 615 -2.68 -20.38 -13.44
C ASN A 615 -2.08 -21.55 -14.21
N ILE A 616 -1.37 -22.44 -13.50
CA ILE A 616 -0.88 -23.72 -14.04
C ILE A 616 -1.91 -24.78 -13.68
N SER A 617 -2.31 -25.58 -14.66
CA SER A 617 -3.28 -26.65 -14.45
C SER A 617 -2.66 -27.83 -13.68
N LEU A 618 -3.50 -28.62 -13.00
CA LEU A 618 -3.07 -29.85 -12.34
C LEU A 618 -2.38 -30.82 -13.32
N ASP A 619 -2.84 -30.90 -14.57
CA ASP A 619 -2.25 -31.76 -15.58
C ASP A 619 -0.84 -31.29 -15.99
N GLU A 620 -0.62 -29.98 -16.11
CA GLU A 620 0.70 -29.41 -16.33
C GLU A 620 1.65 -29.67 -15.15
N ILE A 621 1.15 -29.58 -13.91
CA ILE A 621 1.92 -29.94 -12.72
C ILE A 621 2.27 -31.43 -12.74
N ARG A 622 1.27 -32.32 -12.93
CA ARG A 622 1.46 -33.78 -13.02
C ARG A 622 2.47 -34.18 -14.08
N ALA A 623 2.47 -33.51 -15.24
CA ALA A 623 3.42 -33.77 -16.31
C ALA A 623 4.89 -33.51 -15.92
N THR A 624 5.14 -32.71 -14.88
CA THR A 624 6.49 -32.42 -14.37
C THR A 624 6.90 -33.31 -13.18
N VAL A 625 6.00 -34.13 -12.66
CA VAL A 625 6.28 -35.07 -11.56
C VAL A 625 6.74 -36.41 -12.15
N PHE A 626 7.97 -36.83 -11.85
CA PHE A 626 8.51 -38.09 -12.35
C PHE A 626 7.84 -39.31 -11.68
N PRO A 627 7.77 -40.49 -12.32
CA PRO A 627 7.13 -41.69 -11.75
C PRO A 627 7.69 -42.19 -10.42
N THR A 628 8.92 -41.81 -10.08
CA THR A 628 9.58 -42.17 -8.80
C THR A 628 9.57 -41.03 -7.78
N THR A 629 8.84 -39.96 -8.07
CA THR A 629 8.71 -38.76 -7.24
C THR A 629 7.29 -38.66 -6.68
N ALA A 630 7.18 -38.28 -5.41
CA ALA A 630 5.92 -37.85 -4.83
C ALA A 630 6.09 -36.41 -4.32
N LEU A 631 5.13 -35.56 -4.65
CA LEU A 631 5.02 -34.21 -4.15
C LEU A 631 4.07 -34.22 -2.94
N VAL A 632 4.54 -33.76 -1.79
CA VAL A 632 3.77 -33.67 -0.54
C VAL A 632 3.59 -32.20 -0.22
N GLU A 633 2.42 -31.69 -0.56
CA GLU A 633 2.04 -30.30 -0.36
C GLU A 633 1.18 -30.13 0.88
N TYR A 634 1.51 -29.16 1.72
CA TYR A 634 0.73 -28.81 2.88
C TYR A 634 -0.07 -27.53 2.66
N PHE A 635 -1.23 -27.46 3.31
CA PHE A 635 -2.05 -26.26 3.38
C PHE A 635 -2.80 -26.19 4.71
N SER A 636 -2.90 -25.01 5.31
CA SER A 636 -3.67 -24.81 6.54
C SER A 636 -5.08 -24.34 6.20
N VAL A 637 -6.08 -25.01 6.77
CA VAL A 637 -7.47 -24.57 6.78
C VAL A 637 -7.85 -24.35 8.24
N GLN A 638 -8.01 -23.09 8.65
CA GLN A 638 -8.13 -22.72 10.06
C GLN A 638 -6.95 -23.26 10.89
N ASP A 639 -7.19 -24.08 11.92
CA ASP A 639 -6.12 -24.74 12.70
C ASP A 639 -5.76 -26.14 12.17
N ARG A 640 -6.41 -26.66 11.11
CA ARG A 640 -6.12 -27.99 10.56
C ARG A 640 -5.07 -27.88 9.45
N ILE A 641 -4.07 -28.76 9.49
CA ILE A 641 -3.12 -28.93 8.39
C ILE A 641 -3.59 -30.09 7.52
N LEU A 642 -3.74 -29.80 6.23
CA LEU A 642 -3.98 -30.77 5.16
C LEU A 642 -2.65 -31.15 4.51
N ALA A 643 -2.55 -32.39 4.03
CA ALA A 643 -1.49 -32.85 3.14
C ALA A 643 -2.09 -33.39 1.84
N CYS A 644 -1.64 -32.82 0.72
CA CYS A 644 -1.90 -33.24 -0.64
C CYS A 644 -0.71 -34.06 -1.13
N VAL A 645 -0.92 -35.36 -1.33
CA VAL A 645 0.09 -36.26 -1.89
C VAL A 645 -0.22 -36.43 -3.38
N LEU A 646 0.63 -35.82 -4.21
CA LEU A 646 0.52 -35.83 -5.66
C LEU A 646 1.62 -36.72 -6.26
N SER A 647 1.21 -37.67 -7.09
CA SER A 647 2.08 -38.41 -8.00
C SER A 647 1.74 -38.04 -9.45
N ASN A 648 2.44 -38.64 -10.42
CA ASN A 648 2.15 -38.41 -11.83
C ASN A 648 0.74 -38.87 -12.27
N ASN A 649 0.09 -39.75 -11.50
CA ASN A 649 -1.19 -40.37 -11.86
C ASN A 649 -2.29 -40.29 -10.79
N ASP A 650 -1.97 -39.91 -9.56
CA ASP A 650 -2.91 -39.93 -8.42
C ASP A 650 -2.73 -38.70 -7.54
N LEU A 651 -3.82 -38.24 -6.93
CA LEU A 651 -3.88 -37.13 -5.99
C LEU A 651 -4.74 -37.54 -4.79
N GLN A 652 -4.15 -37.53 -3.60
CA GLN A 652 -4.84 -37.80 -2.35
C GLN A 652 -4.70 -36.58 -1.42
N ILE A 653 -5.81 -36.16 -0.78
CA ILE A 653 -5.78 -35.07 0.20
C ILE A 653 -6.36 -35.57 1.52
N CYS A 654 -5.63 -35.37 2.62
CA CYS A 654 -6.11 -35.75 3.94
C CYS A 654 -5.65 -34.77 5.04
N PRO A 655 -6.45 -34.59 6.11
CA PRO A 655 -6.01 -33.87 7.30
C PRO A 655 -4.94 -34.68 8.04
N VAL A 656 -3.87 -34.02 8.47
CA VAL A 656 -2.73 -34.68 9.14
C VAL A 656 -2.60 -34.31 10.62
N THR A 657 -2.74 -33.03 10.97
CA THR A 657 -2.57 -32.55 12.35
C THR A 657 -3.17 -31.14 12.54
N LEU A 658 -2.95 -30.56 13.72
CA LEU A 658 -3.29 -29.17 14.04
C LEU A 658 -2.04 -28.26 13.96
N GLN A 659 -2.20 -27.07 13.39
CA GLN A 659 -1.14 -26.08 13.26
C GLN A 659 -0.58 -25.66 14.63
N SER A 660 -1.44 -25.43 15.61
CA SER A 660 -1.08 -25.12 17.00
C SER A 660 -0.14 -26.16 17.64
N ARG A 661 -0.31 -27.44 17.31
CA ARG A 661 0.55 -28.53 17.81
C ARG A 661 1.93 -28.50 17.15
N VAL A 662 1.97 -28.36 15.82
CA VAL A 662 3.24 -28.29 15.08
C VAL A 662 4.03 -27.05 15.49
N GLN A 663 3.38 -25.91 15.69
CA GLN A 663 4.02 -24.68 16.16
C GLN A 663 4.78 -24.91 17.47
N LYS A 664 4.15 -25.57 18.45
CA LYS A 664 4.80 -25.90 19.73
C LYS A 664 6.03 -26.81 19.54
N LEU A 665 5.91 -27.84 18.71
CA LEU A 665 7.01 -28.77 18.45
C LEU A 665 8.18 -28.09 17.72
N LEU A 666 7.87 -27.24 16.75
CA LEU A 666 8.87 -26.47 16.00
C LEU A 666 9.60 -25.47 16.89
N GLN A 667 8.89 -24.76 17.78
CA GLN A 667 9.51 -23.87 18.76
C GLN A 667 10.50 -24.61 19.68
N LEU A 668 10.15 -25.83 20.11
CA LEU A 668 11.04 -26.66 20.92
C LEU A 668 12.28 -27.11 20.13
N LEU A 669 12.10 -27.51 18.86
CA LEU A 669 13.22 -27.85 17.97
C LEU A 669 14.16 -26.65 17.77
N GLN A 670 13.61 -25.48 17.43
CA GLN A 670 14.36 -24.24 17.25
C GLN A 670 15.10 -23.85 18.53
N PHE A 671 14.48 -24.02 19.70
CA PHE A 671 15.14 -23.82 20.99
C PHE A 671 16.35 -24.74 21.16
N GLN A 672 16.26 -26.03 20.81
CA GLN A 672 17.42 -26.94 20.87
C GLN A 672 18.53 -26.51 19.92
N LEU A 673 18.21 -26.14 18.68
CA LEU A 673 19.20 -25.68 17.70
C LEU A 673 19.86 -24.35 18.13
N SER A 674 19.12 -23.45 18.77
CA SER A 674 19.67 -22.17 19.26
C SER A 674 20.78 -22.33 20.30
N LYS A 675 20.82 -23.47 21.02
CA LYS A 675 21.85 -23.75 22.04
C LYS A 675 23.26 -23.90 21.45
N PHE A 676 23.40 -24.12 20.15
CA PHE A 676 24.69 -24.13 19.47
C PHE A 676 25.33 -22.75 19.34
N ARG A 677 24.57 -21.67 19.65
CA ARG A 677 25.10 -20.31 19.80
C ARG A 677 25.70 -20.04 21.20
N LEU A 678 25.57 -20.99 22.14
CA LEU A 678 26.15 -20.88 23.48
C LEU A 678 27.65 -21.20 23.45
N ASP A 679 28.31 -21.04 24.60
CA ASP A 679 29.74 -21.32 24.76
C ASP A 679 30.11 -22.73 24.22
N PRO A 680 31.18 -22.89 23.44
CA PRO A 680 31.60 -24.18 22.90
C PRO A 680 31.80 -25.27 23.97
N GLN A 681 32.22 -24.89 25.18
CA GLN A 681 32.35 -25.83 26.30
C GLN A 681 30.99 -26.36 26.75
N TYR A 682 29.93 -25.54 26.72
CA TYR A 682 28.57 -25.99 26.97
C TYR A 682 28.12 -27.03 25.93
N VAL A 683 28.33 -26.72 24.64
CA VAL A 683 27.94 -27.62 23.54
C VAL A 683 28.63 -28.96 23.65
N SER A 684 29.94 -28.97 23.92
CA SER A 684 30.70 -30.22 24.10
C SER A 684 30.24 -31.04 25.31
N THR A 685 29.89 -30.38 26.42
CA THR A 685 29.47 -31.05 27.67
C THR A 685 28.11 -31.73 27.53
N PHE A 686 27.17 -31.11 26.81
CA PHE A 686 25.78 -31.58 26.70
C PHE A 686 25.42 -32.19 25.34
N GLN A 687 26.42 -32.50 24.50
CA GLN A 687 26.22 -32.95 23.12
C GLN A 687 25.25 -34.13 22.98
N GLU A 688 25.40 -35.18 23.80
CA GLU A 688 24.52 -36.37 23.74
C GLU A 688 23.07 -36.05 24.14
N SER A 689 22.88 -35.27 25.21
CA SER A 689 21.55 -34.86 25.66
C SER A 689 20.85 -33.96 24.65
N MET A 690 21.61 -33.06 24.00
CA MET A 690 21.12 -32.21 22.93
C MET A 690 20.72 -33.03 21.69
N LEU A 691 21.50 -34.04 21.33
CA LEU A 691 21.17 -34.97 20.24
C LEU A 691 19.86 -35.71 20.53
N GLN A 692 19.73 -36.33 21.70
CA GLN A 692 18.52 -37.07 22.09
C GLN A 692 17.28 -36.17 22.10
N SER A 693 17.40 -34.96 22.64
CA SER A 693 16.30 -33.98 22.69
C SER A 693 15.90 -33.54 21.28
N THR A 694 16.87 -33.25 20.41
CA THR A 694 16.64 -32.88 19.01
C THR A 694 15.95 -34.02 18.24
N GLN A 695 16.44 -35.25 18.38
CA GLN A 695 15.83 -36.44 17.77
C GLN A 695 14.41 -36.68 18.27
N ALA A 696 14.13 -36.47 19.57
CA ALA A 696 12.78 -36.60 20.11
C ALA A 696 11.80 -35.59 19.47
N HIS A 697 12.22 -34.33 19.30
CA HIS A 697 11.39 -33.32 18.63
C HIS A 697 11.18 -33.63 17.14
N LEU A 698 12.23 -34.06 16.43
CA LEU A 698 12.15 -34.49 15.02
C LEU A 698 11.24 -35.72 14.85
N LYS A 699 11.24 -36.63 15.83
CA LYS A 699 10.33 -37.78 15.86
C LYS A 699 8.89 -37.37 16.08
N ASN A 700 8.63 -36.47 17.00
CA ASN A 700 7.27 -35.96 17.23
C ASN A 700 6.76 -35.23 15.97
N LEU A 701 7.60 -34.43 15.30
CA LEU A 701 7.24 -33.80 14.02
C LEU A 701 6.98 -34.83 12.92
N TYR A 702 7.77 -35.91 12.82
CA TYR A 702 7.51 -37.01 11.89
C TYR A 702 6.13 -37.64 12.12
N GLN A 703 5.78 -37.90 13.38
CA GLN A 703 4.49 -38.50 13.75
C GLN A 703 3.30 -37.62 13.35
N GLU A 704 3.45 -36.30 13.41
CA GLU A 704 2.39 -35.36 13.06
C GLU A 704 2.29 -35.08 11.55
N LEU A 705 3.43 -35.06 10.82
CA LEU A 705 3.48 -34.57 9.44
C LEU A 705 3.65 -35.66 8.38
N ILE A 706 4.32 -36.76 8.70
CA ILE A 706 4.72 -37.79 7.71
C ILE A 706 4.02 -39.12 7.97
N ALA A 707 3.95 -39.57 9.22
CA ALA A 707 3.32 -40.84 9.55
C ALA A 707 1.88 -40.97 9.01
N PRO A 708 1.02 -39.92 9.02
CA PRO A 708 -0.34 -40.01 8.48
C PRO A 708 -0.39 -40.25 6.96
N VAL A 709 0.61 -39.78 6.22
CA VAL A 709 0.66 -39.84 4.74
C VAL A 709 1.65 -40.86 4.20
N ARG A 710 2.43 -41.53 5.05
CA ARG A 710 3.52 -42.43 4.64
C ARG A 710 3.07 -43.54 3.69
N ASN A 711 1.85 -44.03 3.86
CA ASN A 711 1.28 -45.10 3.03
C ASN A 711 0.69 -44.61 1.70
N LEU A 712 0.59 -43.29 1.50
CA LEU A 712 0.04 -42.67 0.29
C LEU A 712 1.07 -42.48 -0.82
N PHE A 713 2.36 -42.71 -0.53
CA PHE A 713 3.43 -42.63 -1.52
C PHE A 713 4.38 -43.82 -1.46
N ASN A 714 4.84 -44.24 -2.63
CA ASN A 714 5.93 -45.19 -2.80
C ASN A 714 6.95 -44.60 -3.79
N ALA A 715 7.71 -43.61 -3.31
CA ALA A 715 8.63 -42.81 -4.11
C ALA A 715 10.09 -43.04 -3.67
N LYS A 716 11.04 -42.68 -4.53
CA LYS A 716 12.47 -42.56 -4.19
C LYS A 716 12.89 -41.12 -3.90
N HIS A 717 12.11 -40.17 -4.40
CA HIS A 717 12.29 -38.74 -4.20
C HIS A 717 11.02 -38.11 -3.65
N LEU A 718 11.16 -37.28 -2.62
CA LEU A 718 10.06 -36.50 -2.04
C LEU A 718 10.30 -35.02 -2.29
N VAL A 719 9.31 -34.35 -2.87
CA VAL A 719 9.27 -32.89 -2.99
C VAL A 719 8.31 -32.38 -1.93
N PHE A 720 8.80 -31.64 -0.93
CA PHE A 720 7.94 -31.02 0.06
C PHE A 720 7.55 -29.61 -0.37
N VAL A 721 6.26 -29.31 -0.29
CA VAL A 721 5.72 -27.98 -0.55
C VAL A 721 5.08 -27.46 0.74
N PRO A 722 5.84 -26.75 1.59
CA PRO A 722 5.36 -26.33 2.91
C PRO A 722 4.30 -25.24 2.82
N HIS A 723 3.64 -24.95 3.95
CA HIS A 723 2.73 -23.82 4.13
C HIS A 723 2.91 -23.20 5.52
N GLY A 724 2.94 -21.88 5.60
CA GLY A 724 3.07 -21.14 6.86
C GLY A 724 4.36 -21.52 7.62
N LEU A 725 4.21 -21.92 8.88
CA LEU A 725 5.35 -22.31 9.72
C LEU A 725 6.10 -23.55 9.24
N LEU A 726 5.52 -24.35 8.34
CA LEU A 726 6.15 -25.57 7.83
C LEU A 726 7.36 -25.27 6.94
N HIS A 727 7.50 -24.04 6.42
CA HIS A 727 8.69 -23.60 5.67
C HIS A 727 9.99 -23.72 6.50
N TYR A 728 9.88 -23.79 7.83
CA TYR A 728 11.03 -23.96 8.74
C TYR A 728 11.25 -25.40 9.22
N VAL A 729 10.47 -26.38 8.72
CA VAL A 729 10.62 -27.79 9.11
C VAL A 729 11.71 -28.44 8.24
N PRO A 730 12.78 -29.01 8.82
CA PRO A 730 13.76 -29.77 8.06
C PRO A 730 13.20 -31.18 7.77
N PHE A 731 12.30 -31.30 6.78
CA PHE A 731 11.63 -32.56 6.46
C PHE A 731 12.61 -33.73 6.26
N HIS A 732 13.75 -33.46 5.62
CA HIS A 732 14.80 -34.45 5.40
C HIS A 732 15.43 -35.01 6.70
N ALA A 733 15.37 -34.25 7.80
CA ALA A 733 15.85 -34.66 9.12
C ALA A 733 14.74 -35.16 10.05
N LEU A 734 13.50 -35.32 9.59
CA LEU A 734 12.47 -35.97 10.40
C LEU A 734 12.83 -37.44 10.64
N HIS A 735 12.51 -37.95 11.83
CA HIS A 735 13.00 -39.25 12.31
C HIS A 735 11.83 -40.17 12.63
N ASP A 736 11.74 -41.35 12.01
CA ASP A 736 10.61 -42.26 12.22
C ASP A 736 10.67 -43.03 13.56
N GLY A 737 11.85 -43.07 14.18
CA GLY A 737 12.14 -43.82 15.40
C GLY A 737 13.31 -44.78 15.22
N GLU A 738 13.65 -45.12 13.97
CA GLU A 738 14.76 -45.99 13.58
C GLU A 738 15.76 -45.25 12.70
N SER A 739 15.27 -44.45 11.75
CA SER A 739 16.09 -43.73 10.76
C SER A 739 15.53 -42.34 10.44
N TYR A 740 16.36 -41.51 9.81
CA TYR A 740 15.94 -40.22 9.29
C TYR A 740 15.33 -40.37 7.90
N LEU A 741 14.43 -39.45 7.50
CA LEU A 741 13.84 -39.49 6.16
C LEU A 741 14.90 -39.46 5.04
N VAL A 742 16.00 -38.71 5.24
CA VAL A 742 17.14 -38.66 4.31
C VAL A 742 17.81 -40.03 4.09
N ASP A 743 17.61 -41.01 4.96
CA ASP A 743 18.17 -42.36 4.79
C ASP A 743 17.44 -43.18 3.73
N GLN A 744 16.14 -42.91 3.58
CA GLN A 744 15.26 -43.68 2.70
C GLN A 744 14.92 -42.92 1.43
N PHE A 745 14.87 -41.59 1.49
CA PHE A 745 14.41 -40.73 0.40
C PHE A 745 15.42 -39.61 0.13
N SER A 746 15.63 -39.33 -1.15
CA SER A 746 16.17 -38.02 -1.52
C SER A 746 15.07 -36.96 -1.38
N VAL A 747 15.43 -35.74 -0.98
CA VAL A 747 14.45 -34.71 -0.62
C VAL A 747 14.75 -33.39 -1.32
N SER A 748 13.71 -32.72 -1.81
CA SER A 748 13.73 -31.34 -2.31
C SER A 748 12.51 -30.57 -1.83
N TYR A 749 12.48 -29.26 -2.08
CA TYR A 749 11.48 -28.33 -1.60
C TYR A 749 10.98 -27.43 -2.75
N ALA A 750 9.75 -26.93 -2.63
CA ALA A 750 9.26 -25.85 -3.48
C ALA A 750 8.27 -24.94 -2.72
N PRO A 751 8.14 -23.65 -3.11
CA PRO A 751 7.13 -22.76 -2.52
C PRO A 751 5.68 -23.15 -2.80
N SER A 752 5.39 -23.59 -4.03
CA SER A 752 4.11 -24.20 -4.45
C SER A 752 4.36 -25.28 -5.50
N ALA A 753 3.36 -26.14 -5.78
CA ALA A 753 3.47 -27.11 -6.87
C ALA A 753 3.57 -26.43 -8.26
N SER A 754 2.93 -25.29 -8.43
CA SER A 754 3.04 -24.44 -9.62
C SER A 754 4.45 -23.89 -9.78
N ILE A 755 5.07 -23.37 -8.71
CA ILE A 755 6.47 -22.91 -8.77
C ILE A 755 7.42 -24.06 -9.09
N TYR A 756 7.19 -25.25 -8.51
CA TYR A 756 7.94 -26.45 -8.88
C TYR A 756 7.84 -26.73 -10.38
N ALA A 757 6.63 -26.78 -10.94
CA ALA A 757 6.40 -27.02 -12.37
C ALA A 757 7.10 -25.96 -13.26
N LEU A 758 7.05 -24.68 -12.88
CA LEU A 758 7.77 -23.61 -13.58
C LEU A 758 9.28 -23.82 -13.55
N CYS A 759 9.86 -24.17 -12.40
CA CYS A 759 11.29 -24.44 -12.30
C CYS A 759 11.73 -25.59 -13.21
N GLN A 760 10.87 -26.61 -13.41
CA GLN A 760 11.15 -27.74 -14.30
C GLN A 760 11.25 -27.29 -15.77
N GLN A 761 10.39 -26.36 -16.18
CA GLN A 761 10.27 -25.87 -17.56
C GLN A 761 11.20 -24.69 -17.89
N LYS A 762 11.65 -23.95 -16.86
CA LYS A 762 12.50 -22.76 -17.02
C LYS A 762 13.78 -23.07 -17.79
N GLN A 763 14.22 -22.16 -18.65
CA GLN A 763 15.53 -22.26 -19.32
C GLN A 763 16.64 -21.67 -18.44
N ALA A 764 17.79 -22.34 -18.39
CA ALA A 764 18.99 -21.87 -17.74
C ALA A 764 20.23 -22.34 -18.51
N ASN A 765 21.37 -21.74 -18.20
CA ASN A 765 22.68 -22.20 -18.63
C ASN A 765 22.94 -23.57 -18.02
N THR A 766 22.86 -24.63 -18.82
CA THR A 766 23.19 -26.02 -18.43
C THR A 766 24.61 -26.42 -18.84
N TRP A 767 25.36 -25.49 -19.42
CA TRP A 767 26.74 -25.64 -19.89
C TRP A 767 27.46 -24.30 -19.66
N GLY A 768 28.79 -24.31 -19.57
CA GLY A 768 29.60 -23.11 -19.35
C GLY A 768 30.22 -23.04 -17.97
N GLU A 769 30.82 -21.89 -17.67
CA GLU A 769 31.69 -21.67 -16.52
C GLU A 769 30.93 -21.74 -15.18
N SER A 770 31.64 -22.12 -14.12
CA SER A 770 31.14 -22.05 -12.74
C SER A 770 31.74 -20.84 -12.02
N LEU A 771 30.89 -19.93 -11.52
CA LEU A 771 31.33 -18.79 -10.73
C LEU A 771 31.38 -19.17 -9.24
N ILE A 772 32.53 -18.95 -8.61
CA ILE A 772 32.75 -19.21 -7.19
C ILE A 772 33.17 -17.90 -6.51
N LEU A 773 32.42 -17.49 -5.50
CA LEU A 773 32.68 -16.31 -4.68
C LEU A 773 32.86 -16.75 -3.22
N GLY A 774 33.98 -16.39 -2.59
CA GLY A 774 34.25 -16.72 -1.19
C GLY A 774 34.63 -15.49 -0.36
N ILE A 775 33.94 -15.24 0.74
CA ILE A 775 34.20 -14.11 1.64
C ILE A 775 34.60 -14.63 3.03
N PRO A 776 35.83 -15.13 3.21
CA PRO A 776 36.30 -15.63 4.49
C PRO A 776 36.56 -14.48 5.48
N ASP A 777 36.32 -14.75 6.76
CA ASP A 777 36.68 -13.84 7.86
C ASP A 777 37.10 -14.59 9.13
N ALA A 778 37.29 -13.87 10.23
CA ALA A 778 37.75 -14.46 11.49
C ALA A 778 36.72 -15.42 12.13
N GLN A 779 35.44 -15.30 11.80
CA GLN A 779 34.36 -16.15 12.34
C GLN A 779 34.09 -17.35 11.44
N ALA A 780 34.34 -17.23 10.13
CA ALA A 780 34.18 -18.30 9.15
C ALA A 780 35.45 -18.48 8.25
N PRO A 781 36.59 -18.89 8.83
CA PRO A 781 37.83 -19.04 8.07
C PRO A 781 37.79 -20.22 7.09
N SER A 782 36.94 -21.24 7.33
CA SER A 782 36.86 -22.43 6.46
C SER A 782 36.26 -22.13 5.09
N ILE A 783 35.61 -20.97 4.91
CA ILE A 783 35.17 -20.48 3.59
C ILE A 783 36.33 -20.47 2.58
N ALA A 784 37.55 -20.10 3.01
CA ALA A 784 38.70 -20.07 2.11
C ALA A 784 39.05 -21.46 1.58
N ASP A 785 39.11 -22.46 2.46
CA ASP A 785 39.36 -23.85 2.10
C ASP A 785 38.22 -24.42 1.24
N GLU A 786 36.96 -24.06 1.54
CA GLU A 786 35.78 -24.49 0.80
C GLU A 786 35.89 -24.09 -0.66
N VAL A 787 36.03 -22.80 -0.94
CA VAL A 787 36.01 -22.31 -2.32
C VAL A 787 37.24 -22.73 -3.13
N GLN A 788 38.40 -22.91 -2.48
CA GLN A 788 39.61 -23.46 -3.11
C GLN A 788 39.43 -24.93 -3.50
N ALA A 789 38.80 -25.73 -2.63
CA ALA A 789 38.48 -27.12 -2.96
C ALA A 789 37.47 -27.19 -4.11
N LEU A 790 36.43 -26.32 -4.10
CA LEU A 790 35.43 -26.27 -5.16
C LEU A 790 36.02 -25.87 -6.51
N GLN A 791 37.00 -24.97 -6.55
CA GLN A 791 37.71 -24.62 -7.79
C GLN A 791 38.39 -25.85 -8.44
N SER A 792 38.86 -26.79 -7.61
CA SER A 792 39.50 -28.02 -8.09
C SER A 792 38.49 -29.10 -8.52
N ILE A 793 37.28 -29.07 -7.97
CA ILE A 793 36.21 -30.04 -8.24
C ILE A 793 35.38 -29.63 -9.46
N LEU A 794 35.08 -28.35 -9.60
CA LEU A 794 34.22 -27.83 -10.65
C LEU A 794 35.03 -27.55 -11.94
N PRO A 795 34.63 -28.12 -13.09
CA PRO A 795 35.27 -27.82 -14.37
C PRO A 795 34.99 -26.38 -14.78
N ASP A 796 35.98 -25.77 -15.46
CA ASP A 796 35.90 -24.41 -16.01
C ASP A 796 35.34 -23.40 -15.00
N SER A 797 35.99 -23.32 -13.84
CA SER A 797 35.55 -22.46 -12.73
C SER A 797 36.38 -21.19 -12.58
N ILE A 798 35.71 -20.08 -12.25
CA ILE A 798 36.32 -18.79 -11.94
C ILE A 798 36.10 -18.49 -10.46
N LEU A 799 37.18 -18.26 -9.73
CA LEU A 799 37.16 -17.99 -8.30
C LEU A 799 37.53 -16.52 -8.01
N PHE A 800 36.70 -15.84 -7.24
CA PHE A 800 37.03 -14.56 -6.60
C PHE A 800 36.88 -14.69 -5.07
N MET A 801 37.81 -14.07 -4.33
CA MET A 801 37.89 -14.22 -2.88
C MET A 801 38.06 -12.87 -2.17
N GLY A 802 37.48 -12.75 -0.98
CA GLY A 802 37.59 -11.58 -0.10
C GLY A 802 37.07 -10.33 -0.80
N SER A 803 37.86 -9.25 -0.80
CA SER A 803 37.48 -7.97 -1.43
C SER A 803 37.31 -8.04 -2.95
N ALA A 804 37.77 -9.11 -3.62
CA ALA A 804 37.57 -9.28 -5.05
C ALA A 804 36.21 -9.91 -5.40
N ALA A 805 35.51 -10.52 -4.44
CA ALA A 805 34.22 -11.17 -4.64
C ALA A 805 33.06 -10.16 -4.56
N THR A 806 33.00 -9.21 -5.49
CA THR A 806 32.07 -8.06 -5.43
C THR A 806 30.74 -8.28 -6.15
N GLU A 807 29.78 -7.38 -5.92
CA GLU A 807 28.49 -7.37 -6.65
C GLU A 807 28.69 -7.21 -8.16
N GLU A 808 29.65 -6.37 -8.58
CA GLU A 808 29.94 -6.13 -10.00
C GLU A 808 30.41 -7.40 -10.71
N ILE A 809 31.22 -8.22 -10.02
CA ILE A 809 31.66 -9.52 -10.53
C ILE A 809 30.48 -10.47 -10.70
N LEU A 810 29.58 -10.53 -9.71
CA LEU A 810 28.37 -11.34 -9.80
C LEU A 810 27.47 -10.89 -10.97
N ARG A 811 27.32 -9.57 -11.18
CA ARG A 811 26.55 -9.01 -12.32
C ARG A 811 27.19 -9.29 -13.66
N ALA A 812 28.52 -9.27 -13.74
CA ALA A 812 29.27 -9.50 -14.98
C ALA A 812 29.30 -10.99 -15.39
N HIS A 813 29.59 -11.89 -14.44
CA HIS A 813 29.81 -13.31 -14.72
C HIS A 813 28.56 -14.18 -14.49
N GLY A 814 27.67 -13.77 -13.57
CA GLY A 814 26.46 -14.51 -13.22
C GLY A 814 25.56 -14.87 -14.42
N PRO A 815 25.28 -13.94 -15.37
CA PRO A 815 24.45 -14.22 -16.53
C PRO A 815 24.95 -15.36 -17.43
N GLY A 816 26.27 -15.59 -17.48
CA GLY A 816 26.90 -16.65 -18.29
C GLY A 816 27.23 -17.94 -17.53
N SER A 817 27.01 -17.96 -16.21
CA SER A 817 27.42 -19.07 -15.36
C SER A 817 26.39 -20.20 -15.37
N ARG A 818 26.88 -21.45 -15.40
CA ARG A 818 26.05 -22.65 -15.17
C ARG A 818 25.75 -22.85 -13.69
N ILE A 819 26.79 -22.72 -12.86
CA ILE A 819 26.74 -22.83 -11.41
C ILE A 819 27.25 -21.53 -10.81
N VAL A 820 26.53 -21.01 -9.80
CA VAL A 820 27.00 -19.90 -8.98
C VAL A 820 27.07 -20.38 -7.54
N HIS A 821 28.26 -20.40 -6.96
CA HIS A 821 28.50 -20.73 -5.57
C HIS A 821 28.98 -19.49 -4.81
N ILE A 822 28.27 -19.11 -3.75
CA ILE A 822 28.64 -17.97 -2.91
C ILE A 822 28.76 -18.46 -1.47
N ALA A 823 29.99 -18.52 -0.96
CA ALA A 823 30.31 -18.82 0.42
C ALA A 823 30.53 -17.52 1.21
N THR A 824 29.59 -17.18 2.08
CA THR A 824 29.53 -15.87 2.75
C THR A 824 28.57 -15.84 3.94
N HIS A 825 28.53 -14.74 4.67
CA HIS A 825 27.50 -14.49 5.69
C HIS A 825 26.18 -14.05 5.07
N GLY A 826 25.09 -14.68 5.50
CA GLY A 826 23.72 -14.26 5.21
C GLY A 826 23.11 -13.56 6.43
N TYR A 827 22.31 -12.52 6.17
CA TYR A 827 21.58 -11.80 7.19
C TYR A 827 20.10 -11.73 6.80
N PHE A 828 19.26 -12.44 7.55
CA PHE A 828 17.81 -12.40 7.39
C PHE A 828 17.19 -11.35 8.32
N ARG A 829 16.38 -10.46 7.74
CA ARG A 829 15.68 -9.38 8.44
C ARG A 829 14.19 -9.65 8.46
N GLN A 830 13.66 -10.03 9.61
CA GLN A 830 12.22 -10.23 9.77
C GLN A 830 11.46 -8.88 9.80
N ASP A 831 12.11 -7.83 10.28
CA ASP A 831 11.55 -6.46 10.33
C ASP A 831 11.40 -5.86 8.92
N ASN A 832 12.38 -6.09 8.05
CA ASN A 832 12.36 -5.60 6.67
C ASN A 832 12.99 -6.62 5.70
N PRO A 833 12.23 -7.63 5.25
CA PRO A 833 12.78 -8.72 4.44
C PRO A 833 13.36 -8.31 3.09
N MET A 834 12.91 -7.19 2.51
CA MET A 834 13.47 -6.63 1.28
C MET A 834 14.96 -6.28 1.40
N PHE A 835 15.42 -6.05 2.63
CA PHE A 835 16.82 -5.78 2.96
C PHE A 835 17.50 -6.95 3.68
N SER A 836 16.92 -8.16 3.62
CA SER A 836 17.70 -9.37 3.89
C SER A 836 18.79 -9.49 2.84
N SER A 837 20.02 -9.80 3.24
CA SER A 837 21.19 -9.64 2.38
C SER A 837 22.26 -10.69 2.59
N ILE A 838 23.10 -10.89 1.58
CA ILE A 838 24.37 -11.61 1.70
C ILE A 838 25.55 -10.64 1.60
N ARG A 839 26.63 -10.93 2.32
CA ARG A 839 27.86 -10.14 2.26
C ARG A 839 28.65 -10.47 0.99
N LEU A 840 29.20 -9.44 0.34
CA LEU A 840 30.17 -9.55 -0.74
C LEU A 840 31.43 -8.73 -0.38
N GLY A 841 32.41 -8.62 -1.28
CA GLY A 841 33.75 -8.03 -1.09
C GLY A 841 33.82 -6.52 -0.78
N GLY A 842 32.86 -5.98 -0.02
CA GLY A 842 32.75 -4.58 0.39
C GLY A 842 31.32 -4.03 0.46
N SER A 843 30.33 -4.84 0.07
CA SER A 843 28.92 -4.46 0.00
C SER A 843 28.00 -5.58 0.47
N TYR A 844 26.71 -5.26 0.59
CA TYR A 844 25.64 -6.21 0.84
C TYR A 844 24.78 -6.32 -0.41
N LEU A 845 24.46 -7.55 -0.82
CA LEU A 845 23.51 -7.83 -1.87
C LEU A 845 22.17 -8.22 -1.22
N SER A 846 21.21 -7.30 -1.26
CA SER A 846 19.89 -7.48 -0.66
C SER A 846 18.90 -8.20 -1.58
N LEU A 847 17.76 -8.64 -1.03
CA LEU A 847 16.64 -9.16 -1.82
C LEU A 847 16.18 -8.15 -2.89
N TYR A 848 16.14 -6.86 -2.56
CA TYR A 848 15.86 -5.80 -3.53
C TYR A 848 16.84 -5.86 -4.72
N ASP A 849 18.13 -6.01 -4.46
CA ASP A 849 19.16 -6.07 -5.51
C ASP A 849 19.04 -7.33 -6.38
N LEU A 850 18.60 -8.45 -5.79
CA LEU A 850 18.34 -9.71 -6.50
C LEU A 850 17.22 -9.57 -7.52
N TYR A 851 16.19 -8.76 -7.26
CA TYR A 851 15.14 -8.48 -8.25
C TYR A 851 15.66 -7.81 -9.52
N HIS A 852 16.81 -7.15 -9.43
CA HIS A 852 17.49 -6.50 -10.54
C HIS A 852 18.67 -7.31 -11.10
N LEU A 853 18.79 -8.58 -10.71
CA LEU A 853 19.88 -9.46 -11.13
C LEU A 853 19.40 -10.46 -12.19
N LYS A 854 20.31 -10.87 -13.07
CA LYS A 854 20.09 -11.95 -14.04
C LYS A 854 21.04 -13.11 -13.75
N LEU A 855 20.51 -14.19 -13.21
CA LEU A 855 21.19 -15.43 -12.89
C LEU A 855 20.43 -16.62 -13.50
N PRO A 856 20.42 -16.80 -14.84
CA PRO A 856 19.85 -17.97 -15.48
C PRO A 856 20.75 -19.20 -15.26
N ALA A 857 21.08 -19.51 -14.01
CA ALA A 857 21.96 -20.59 -13.61
C ALA A 857 21.17 -21.87 -13.32
N GLU A 858 21.76 -23.01 -13.66
CA GLU A 858 21.22 -24.33 -13.35
C GLU A 858 21.17 -24.57 -11.83
N LEU A 859 22.14 -24.03 -11.10
CA LEU A 859 22.26 -24.14 -9.65
C LEU A 859 22.91 -22.90 -9.05
N VAL A 860 22.24 -22.29 -8.07
CA VAL A 860 22.81 -21.28 -7.18
C VAL A 860 22.92 -21.83 -5.76
N VAL A 861 24.10 -21.74 -5.15
CA VAL A 861 24.34 -22.19 -3.78
C VAL A 861 24.74 -20.99 -2.93
N LEU A 862 23.97 -20.69 -1.89
CA LEU A 862 24.39 -19.73 -0.84
C LEU A 862 24.86 -20.51 0.38
N SER A 863 26.16 -20.75 0.44
CA SER A 863 26.85 -21.40 1.55
C SER A 863 27.10 -20.39 2.66
N GLY A 864 26.07 -20.15 3.48
CA GLY A 864 26.07 -19.12 4.51
C GLY A 864 25.00 -19.37 5.57
N CYS A 865 25.09 -18.64 6.68
CA CYS A 865 24.10 -18.73 7.76
C CYS A 865 22.72 -18.24 7.31
N ALA A 866 21.67 -18.99 7.65
CA ALA A 866 20.26 -18.59 7.52
C ALA A 866 19.83 -18.06 6.13
N THR A 867 20.48 -18.50 5.06
CA THR A 867 20.26 -17.99 3.69
C THR A 867 18.94 -18.45 3.07
N GLY A 868 18.35 -19.50 3.62
CA GLY A 868 17.04 -20.04 3.25
C GLY A 868 15.91 -19.64 4.21
N LEU A 869 16.16 -18.80 5.22
CA LEU A 869 15.09 -18.21 6.02
C LEU A 869 14.32 -17.17 5.22
N ASN A 870 13.00 -17.16 5.39
CA ASN A 870 12.10 -16.28 4.67
C ASN A 870 10.99 -15.78 5.60
N MET A 871 10.44 -14.61 5.34
CA MET A 871 9.20 -14.19 5.97
C MET A 871 8.02 -14.69 5.15
N VAL A 872 7.15 -15.49 5.76
CA VAL A 872 5.93 -15.98 5.11
C VAL A 872 4.83 -14.93 5.32
N ARG A 873 4.45 -14.26 4.23
CA ARG A 873 3.32 -13.31 4.20
C ARG A 873 2.02 -14.03 3.81
N PRO A 874 0.84 -13.40 3.99
CA PRO A 874 -0.42 -13.97 3.53
C PRO A 874 -0.37 -14.39 2.06
N GLY A 875 -1.12 -15.43 1.71
CA GLY A 875 -1.00 -16.11 0.43
C GLY A 875 0.21 -17.06 0.36
N ASP A 876 0.78 -17.44 1.51
CA ASP A 876 2.03 -18.22 1.60
C ASP A 876 3.16 -17.63 0.75
N GLU A 877 3.26 -16.30 0.76
CA GLU A 877 4.24 -15.56 -0.02
C GLU A 877 5.57 -15.58 0.71
N VAL A 878 6.49 -16.40 0.21
CA VAL A 878 7.84 -16.56 0.76
C VAL A 878 8.68 -15.34 0.38
N VAL A 879 8.82 -14.37 1.29
CA VAL A 879 9.64 -13.17 1.09
C VAL A 879 11.02 -13.40 1.69
N GLY A 880 12.03 -13.59 0.84
CA GLY A 880 13.41 -13.83 1.23
C GLY A 880 14.29 -14.15 0.01
N LEU A 881 15.55 -14.54 0.25
CA LEU A 881 16.53 -14.74 -0.82
C LEU A 881 16.11 -15.84 -1.81
N VAL A 882 15.34 -16.85 -1.37
CA VAL A 882 14.76 -17.89 -2.25
C VAL A 882 14.00 -17.24 -3.41
N ARG A 883 13.10 -16.31 -3.08
CA ARG A 883 12.26 -15.59 -4.04
C ARG A 883 13.11 -14.77 -5.01
N GLY A 884 14.05 -14.00 -4.49
CA GLY A 884 14.95 -13.17 -5.29
C GLY A 884 15.77 -13.98 -6.28
N LEU A 885 16.32 -15.12 -5.86
CA LEU A 885 17.16 -15.95 -6.74
C LEU A 885 16.34 -16.71 -7.78
N LEU A 886 15.16 -17.23 -7.43
CA LEU A 886 14.25 -17.82 -8.41
C LEU A 886 13.84 -16.78 -9.44
N GLN A 887 13.49 -15.56 -9.02
CA GLN A 887 13.15 -14.45 -9.92
C GLN A 887 14.34 -14.06 -10.80
N ALA A 888 15.55 -14.00 -10.26
CA ALA A 888 16.76 -13.65 -11.00
C ALA A 888 17.07 -14.64 -12.14
N GLY A 889 16.54 -15.87 -12.08
CA GLY A 889 16.67 -16.83 -13.18
C GLY A 889 17.03 -18.25 -12.74
N ALA A 890 17.39 -18.46 -11.47
CA ALA A 890 17.92 -19.73 -11.02
C ALA A 890 16.88 -20.85 -11.14
N GLN A 891 17.31 -22.01 -11.63
CA GLN A 891 16.47 -23.22 -11.70
C GLN A 891 16.42 -23.97 -10.37
N SER A 892 17.57 -24.09 -9.70
CA SER A 892 17.73 -24.81 -8.44
C SER A 892 18.54 -23.98 -7.45
N LEU A 893 18.18 -24.06 -6.18
CA LEU A 893 18.85 -23.36 -5.09
C LEU A 893 19.27 -24.33 -3.99
N VAL A 894 20.45 -24.13 -3.39
CA VAL A 894 20.84 -24.78 -2.12
C VAL A 894 21.12 -23.70 -1.08
N LEU A 895 20.32 -23.72 -0.01
CA LEU A 895 20.23 -22.64 0.99
C LEU A 895 20.07 -23.23 2.40
N SER A 896 20.44 -22.50 3.45
CA SER A 896 20.41 -22.99 4.83
C SER A 896 19.19 -22.53 5.65
N LEU A 897 18.62 -23.42 6.47
CA LEU A 897 17.47 -23.16 7.34
C LEU A 897 17.82 -22.53 8.68
N TRP A 898 19.10 -22.53 9.09
CA TRP A 898 19.58 -21.92 10.34
C TRP A 898 21.06 -21.56 10.24
N ASP A 899 21.62 -21.00 11.31
CA ASP A 899 23.04 -20.66 11.39
C ASP A 899 23.90 -21.91 11.29
N VAL A 900 24.76 -21.95 10.27
CA VAL A 900 25.54 -23.13 9.95
C VAL A 900 26.90 -23.11 10.64
N HIS A 901 27.43 -24.29 10.95
CA HIS A 901 28.76 -24.42 11.51
C HIS A 901 29.80 -24.46 10.38
N ASP A 902 30.72 -23.49 10.38
CA ASP A 902 31.71 -23.21 9.32
C ASP A 902 32.39 -24.47 8.76
N ARG A 903 33.02 -25.28 9.63
CA ARG A 903 33.76 -26.48 9.19
C ARG A 903 32.86 -27.55 8.57
N SER A 904 31.68 -27.80 9.15
CA SER A 904 30.79 -28.86 8.64
C SER A 904 30.14 -28.46 7.33
N THR A 905 29.88 -27.16 7.14
CA THR A 905 29.41 -26.60 5.86
C THR A 905 30.42 -26.84 4.75
N LYS A 906 31.70 -26.51 4.97
CA LYS A 906 32.77 -26.82 4.01
C LYS A 906 32.78 -28.30 3.63
N GLU A 907 32.78 -29.18 4.62
CA GLU A 907 32.83 -30.62 4.40
C GLU A 907 31.60 -31.13 3.62
N LEU A 908 30.41 -30.58 3.90
CA LEU A 908 29.19 -30.88 3.16
C LEU A 908 29.26 -30.42 1.70
N MET A 909 29.71 -29.18 1.44
CA MET A 909 29.75 -28.62 0.09
C MET A 909 30.76 -29.37 -0.80
N ILE A 910 31.93 -29.70 -0.25
CA ILE A 910 32.93 -30.52 -0.96
C ILE A 910 32.34 -31.88 -1.33
N ALA A 911 31.69 -32.57 -0.37
CA ALA A 911 31.06 -33.86 -0.63
C ALA A 911 29.93 -33.74 -1.67
N PHE A 912 29.07 -32.73 -1.55
CA PHE A 912 27.97 -32.47 -2.47
C PHE A 912 28.45 -32.29 -3.92
N TYR A 913 29.40 -31.37 -4.15
CA TYR A 913 29.91 -31.11 -5.50
C TYR A 913 30.71 -32.28 -6.05
N THR A 914 31.44 -33.02 -5.21
CA THR A 914 32.15 -34.24 -5.63
C THR A 914 31.16 -35.27 -6.18
N ARG A 915 30.04 -35.52 -5.49
CA ARG A 915 29.00 -36.45 -5.95
C ARG A 915 28.27 -35.94 -7.18
N LEU A 916 28.01 -34.63 -7.26
CA LEU A 916 27.40 -34.00 -8.44
C LEU A 916 28.27 -34.20 -9.68
N GLN A 917 29.60 -34.04 -9.57
CA GLN A 917 30.55 -34.28 -10.66
C GLN A 917 30.69 -35.78 -11.01
N GLN A 918 30.38 -36.68 -10.09
CA GLN A 918 30.28 -38.12 -10.35
C GLN A 918 28.98 -38.52 -11.09
N GLY A 919 28.13 -37.55 -11.44
CA GLY A 919 26.92 -37.77 -12.23
C GLY A 919 25.67 -38.09 -11.40
N LEU A 920 25.72 -37.95 -10.08
CA LEU A 920 24.50 -38.03 -9.25
C LEU A 920 23.63 -36.79 -9.49
N SER A 921 22.29 -36.95 -9.42
CA SER A 921 21.37 -35.80 -9.44
C SER A 921 21.54 -34.92 -8.21
N LYS A 922 21.11 -33.65 -8.27
CA LYS A 922 21.27 -32.70 -7.15
C LYS A 922 20.68 -33.25 -5.83
N PRO A 923 19.46 -33.83 -5.79
CA PRO A 923 18.93 -34.39 -4.55
C PRO A 923 19.74 -35.58 -4.01
N LEU A 924 20.20 -36.47 -4.90
CA LEU A 924 20.99 -37.64 -4.51
C LEU A 924 22.40 -37.26 -4.04
N ALA A 925 23.03 -36.28 -4.69
CA ALA A 925 24.32 -35.74 -4.28
C ALA A 925 24.24 -35.10 -2.90
N LEU A 926 23.18 -34.32 -2.62
CA LEU A 926 22.99 -33.67 -1.32
C LEU A 926 22.67 -34.72 -0.24
N GLN A 927 21.80 -35.68 -0.54
CA GLN A 927 21.50 -36.81 0.36
C GLN A 927 22.77 -37.58 0.75
N ALA A 928 23.60 -37.95 -0.23
CA ALA A 928 24.84 -38.69 0.01
C ALA A 928 25.83 -37.87 0.87
N ALA A 929 25.96 -36.57 0.61
CA ALA A 929 26.80 -35.68 1.40
C ALA A 929 26.31 -35.55 2.86
N MET A 930 25.00 -35.45 3.07
CA MET A 930 24.40 -35.40 4.41
C MET A 930 24.65 -36.69 5.20
N ILE A 931 24.45 -37.85 4.58
CA ILE A 931 24.69 -39.16 5.22
C ILE A 931 26.17 -39.31 5.60
N GLU A 932 27.09 -38.98 4.68
CA GLU A 932 28.53 -39.04 4.91
C GLU A 932 28.99 -38.09 6.05
N LEU A 933 28.42 -36.89 6.11
CA LEU A 933 28.75 -35.93 7.17
C LEU A 933 28.20 -36.37 8.52
N ARG A 934 26.99 -36.95 8.55
CA ARG A 934 26.36 -37.44 9.78
C ARG A 934 27.15 -38.55 10.45
N GLU A 935 27.86 -39.39 9.71
CA GLU A 935 28.74 -40.43 10.27
C GLU A 935 29.84 -39.83 11.18
N ARG A 936 30.32 -38.63 10.84
CA ARG A 936 31.33 -37.89 11.62
C ARG A 936 30.70 -36.99 12.68
N CYS A 937 29.60 -36.33 12.33
CA CYS A 937 28.91 -35.35 13.15
C CYS A 937 27.43 -35.74 13.27
N PRO A 938 27.04 -36.61 14.23
CA PRO A 938 25.70 -37.22 14.25
C PRO A 938 24.55 -36.23 14.50
N HIS A 939 24.83 -35.08 15.11
CA HIS A 939 23.81 -34.09 15.44
C HIS A 939 23.26 -33.38 14.18
N PRO A 940 21.93 -33.35 13.95
CA PRO A 940 21.30 -32.71 12.77
C PRO A 940 21.73 -31.28 12.52
N TYR A 941 22.04 -30.51 13.57
CA TYR A 941 22.62 -29.17 13.46
C TYR A 941 23.76 -29.06 12.43
N TYR A 942 24.63 -30.07 12.31
CA TYR A 942 25.79 -30.05 11.43
C TYR A 942 25.51 -30.46 9.99
N TRP A 943 24.59 -31.39 9.76
CA TRP A 943 24.39 -32.02 8.43
C TRP A 943 23.03 -31.71 7.79
N ALA A 944 22.03 -31.29 8.56
CA ALA A 944 20.68 -30.98 8.07
C ALA A 944 20.34 -29.50 7.79
N PRO A 945 21.25 -28.50 7.80
CA PRO A 945 20.82 -27.12 7.58
C PRO A 945 20.36 -26.85 6.15
N PHE A 946 20.88 -27.57 5.14
CA PHE A 946 20.70 -27.20 3.74
C PHE A 946 19.49 -27.85 3.09
N THR A 947 18.73 -27.06 2.34
CA THR A 947 17.60 -27.53 1.52
C THR A 947 17.85 -27.26 0.05
N LEU A 948 17.50 -28.22 -0.80
CA LEU A 948 17.44 -28.04 -2.26
C LEU A 948 16.05 -27.55 -2.66
N VAL A 949 15.95 -26.38 -3.29
CA VAL A 949 14.69 -25.77 -3.76
C VAL A 949 14.70 -25.70 -5.29
N GLY A 950 13.56 -26.00 -5.93
CA GLY A 950 13.39 -25.84 -7.38
C GLY A 950 13.66 -27.13 -8.17
N LYS A 951 14.35 -27.02 -9.30
CA LYS A 951 14.54 -28.14 -10.25
C LYS A 951 15.41 -29.26 -9.69
N VAL A 952 14.99 -30.51 -9.88
CA VAL A 952 15.62 -31.72 -9.31
C VAL A 952 16.46 -32.51 -10.29
#